data_AF-A0A921UXQ1-F1
#
_entry.id   AF-A0A921UXQ1-F1
#
_cell.length_a   1.000
_cell.length_b   1.000
_cell.length_c   1.000
_cell.angle_alpha   90.00
_cell.angle_beta   90.00
_cell.angle_gamma   90.00
#
_symmetry.space_group_name_H-M   'P 1'
#
loop_
_entity.id
_entity.type
_entity.pdbx_description
1 polymer ?
#
loop_
_entity_poly.entity_id
_entity_poly.type
_entity_poly.pdbx_seq_one_letter_code
_entity_poly.pdbx_strand_id
1 'polypeptide(L)'
;MPQLRSGARRACLRSKKVDKAADPVGSPAVLPPQGRARRRGGVVPGSGRGNKAAAKGRGRSASKHRGKGLEAIDLQIHLPYNNLPEPVVAGEAVICTAHKDLCLGKAADRAAILRMVGDMDKFAVAEDDATTSPVPERVQVGNSPEYLTGKKLGKGGFGQVYVGRRVSGGSSRMGPDAYEVALKFEHRSSKGCNYAPPCEWHVYHTLNGCYGIPSVHYKGRQGDYYILVMDMLGSSLWDVWNSVGQAMAPHMAACIAVEAISILEKLHSKGFVHGDVKPENLLLGQPGSLDEKKLFLIDLGLASRWKEAISDKHVEYDQRPDIFRGTIRYASVHAHLGRTGSRRDDLESLAYTLIFLIRGRLPWQGYQGDNKSFLVCKKKMTTSPEMLCSSCPAPFKYFLEMVTNMKFDEEPNYSKLISLFDGLIEEPASRPIRIDGALKVGQKRGRAHVNLEVSEQPKKKVRLGSPVTQWISVYNARWPMKQRYHYNVADSRLHQHIEKGNQDGLYISCVASSANFWAVIMDAGTGFCSQVYDLSQVFLHKEWITEQWEKNYYITAIAGATNGSSLIVMSKGTPYTQQSYKVSESFPYKWINKKWKEGFHVTSMATAGNRWGVIVSRNAGYSTQVVELDFLYPSEGIHRRWETGYRITSIAATPDQAAFILSIPKRKPMDETQEILRTSAFPSSHVKEKWVKNLYISSVCYGRTVC
;
A
#
# COMPACT_ATOMS: atom_id res chain seq x y z
N MET A 1 -53.88 28.95 -31.86
CA MET A 1 -54.46 30.29 -32.11
C MET A 1 -55.52 30.55 -31.05
N PRO A 2 -55.75 31.81 -30.59
CA PRO A 2 -55.33 33.05 -31.24
C PRO A 2 -54.17 33.85 -30.59
N GLN A 3 -54.35 34.49 -29.43
CA GLN A 3 -53.55 35.66 -28.98
C GLN A 3 -52.72 35.40 -27.70
N LEU A 4 -51.68 36.16 -27.28
CA LEU A 4 -50.67 37.09 -27.88
C LEU A 4 -49.52 37.21 -26.81
N ARG A 5 -48.66 38.21 -26.51
CA ARG A 5 -48.16 39.58 -26.90
C ARG A 5 -46.88 39.79 -26.02
N SER A 6 -45.91 40.71 -26.16
CA SER A 6 -45.19 41.46 -27.22
C SER A 6 -44.17 42.39 -26.50
N GLY A 7 -42.97 42.77 -26.96
CA GLY A 7 -42.18 42.46 -28.17
C GLY A 7 -40.91 41.63 -27.87
N ALA A 8 -39.76 41.71 -28.55
CA ALA A 8 -39.24 42.61 -29.61
C ALA A 8 -38.84 44.04 -29.15
N ARG A 9 -37.75 44.70 -29.60
CA ARG A 9 -36.66 44.46 -30.61
C ARG A 9 -35.51 45.49 -30.31
N ARG A 10 -34.25 45.46 -30.79
CA ARG A 10 -33.42 44.60 -31.67
C ARG A 10 -31.90 44.74 -31.25
N ALA A 11 -30.93 44.61 -32.16
CA ALA A 11 -29.47 44.73 -31.96
C ALA A 11 -28.77 45.44 -33.17
N CYS A 12 -27.51 45.89 -33.05
CA CYS A 12 -26.50 45.90 -34.15
C CYS A 12 -25.04 46.22 -33.69
N LEU A 13 -24.09 46.29 -34.65
CA LEU A 13 -22.64 46.52 -34.47
C LEU A 13 -22.11 47.78 -35.21
N ARG A 14 -20.83 48.13 -34.95
CA ARG A 14 -19.80 48.82 -35.81
C ARG A 14 -19.44 50.33 -35.59
N SER A 15 -18.15 50.51 -35.22
CA SER A 15 -17.08 51.37 -35.82
C SER A 15 -17.04 52.92 -35.76
N LYS A 16 -16.04 53.41 -34.98
CA LYS A 16 -14.91 54.34 -35.31
C LYS A 16 -15.09 55.85 -35.68
N LYS A 17 -14.16 56.65 -35.10
CA LYS A 17 -13.66 58.02 -35.46
C LYS A 17 -14.65 59.19 -35.17
N VAL A 18 -14.24 60.47 -35.07
CA VAL A 18 -13.05 61.23 -35.60
C VAL A 18 -12.34 62.08 -34.50
N ASP A 19 -11.16 62.61 -34.85
CA ASP A 19 -10.07 63.21 -34.04
C ASP A 19 -10.07 64.77 -33.92
N LYS A 20 -9.29 65.33 -32.98
CA LYS A 20 -8.53 66.64 -32.93
C LYS A 20 -8.17 67.00 -31.47
N ALA A 21 -7.09 67.70 -31.06
CA ALA A 21 -5.83 68.24 -31.63
C ALA A 21 -5.03 68.88 -30.43
N ALA A 22 -3.74 69.28 -30.43
CA ALA A 22 -2.53 69.14 -31.28
C ALA A 22 -1.27 69.47 -30.42
N ASP A 23 -0.04 69.36 -30.97
CA ASP A 23 1.26 69.67 -30.31
C ASP A 23 1.59 71.19 -30.23
N PRO A 24 2.68 71.61 -29.53
CA PRO A 24 4.00 71.64 -30.21
C PRO A 24 5.28 71.37 -29.36
N VAL A 25 6.19 70.56 -29.94
CA VAL A 25 7.67 70.76 -30.09
C VAL A 25 8.57 71.10 -28.88
N GLY A 26 9.66 70.33 -28.65
CA GLY A 26 10.76 70.76 -27.75
C GLY A 26 11.92 69.79 -27.40
N SER A 27 12.65 69.22 -28.38
CA SER A 27 13.94 68.49 -28.18
C SER A 27 15.14 69.48 -28.34
N PRO A 28 16.41 69.26 -27.87
CA PRO A 28 17.22 68.03 -28.06
C PRO A 28 18.39 67.75 -27.04
N ALA A 29 19.29 66.81 -27.40
CA ALA A 29 20.75 66.75 -27.07
C ALA A 29 21.21 66.43 -25.61
N VAL A 30 22.50 66.13 -25.33
CA VAL A 30 23.40 65.06 -25.82
C VAL A 30 24.67 64.98 -24.92
N LEU A 31 24.98 63.78 -24.36
CA LEU A 31 26.26 63.38 -23.74
C LEU A 31 26.75 64.25 -22.52
N PRO A 32 27.99 64.16 -21.96
CA PRO A 32 28.18 63.73 -20.57
C PRO A 32 28.93 64.82 -19.71
N PRO A 33 30.17 64.74 -19.12
CA PRO A 33 31.20 63.69 -18.95
C PRO A 33 31.69 63.45 -17.47
N GLN A 34 32.61 62.48 -17.28
CA GLN A 34 33.55 62.30 -16.12
C GLN A 34 32.96 61.94 -14.72
N GLY A 35 33.72 61.34 -13.79
CA GLY A 35 35.04 60.70 -13.92
C GLY A 35 36.15 61.13 -12.95
N ARG A 36 36.12 60.69 -11.67
CA ARG A 36 37.29 60.64 -10.78
C ARG A 36 37.22 59.38 -9.88
N ALA A 37 38.27 58.69 -9.44
CA ALA A 37 39.69 58.47 -9.83
C ALA A 37 40.54 58.26 -8.55
N ARG A 38 40.84 56.99 -8.26
CA ARG A 38 42.03 56.43 -7.56
C ARG A 38 42.85 57.30 -6.57
N ARG A 39 42.96 56.77 -5.34
CA ARG A 39 44.22 56.53 -4.59
C ARG A 39 44.20 55.02 -4.23
N ARG A 40 45.23 54.15 -4.37
CA ARG A 40 46.72 54.21 -4.41
C ARG A 40 47.34 54.86 -3.15
N GLY A 41 48.14 54.17 -2.33
CA GLY A 41 48.56 52.75 -2.35
C GLY A 41 49.70 52.47 -1.35
N GLY A 42 50.07 51.19 -1.16
CA GLY A 42 51.14 50.70 -0.25
C GLY A 42 50.86 49.22 0.06
N VAL A 43 51.60 48.19 -0.40
CA VAL A 43 53.05 47.87 -0.48
C VAL A 43 53.56 47.13 0.76
N VAL A 44 54.23 45.99 0.52
CA VAL A 44 54.68 44.96 1.47
C VAL A 44 56.04 45.33 2.12
N PRO A 45 56.40 44.78 3.30
CA PRO A 45 57.04 43.44 3.41
C PRO A 45 56.49 42.58 4.59
N GLY A 46 56.88 41.32 4.81
CA GLY A 46 57.79 40.47 4.02
C GLY A 46 58.77 39.58 4.82
N SER A 47 58.30 38.78 5.79
CA SER A 47 59.06 37.69 6.44
C SER A 47 58.13 36.83 7.33
N GLY A 48 58.40 35.56 7.68
CA GLY A 48 59.49 34.66 7.26
C GLY A 48 59.81 33.58 8.32
N ARG A 49 60.19 32.36 7.88
CA ARG A 49 60.63 31.18 8.68
C ARG A 49 59.56 30.43 9.48
N GLY A 50 59.86 29.14 9.73
CA GLY A 50 59.20 28.26 10.69
C GLY A 50 60.10 27.05 11.04
N ASN A 51 59.76 26.33 12.12
CA ASN A 51 60.25 24.99 12.53
C ASN A 51 59.24 24.47 13.60
N LYS A 52 58.82 23.20 13.69
CA LYS A 52 59.46 21.86 13.75
C LYS A 52 60.01 21.47 15.14
N ALA A 53 59.74 20.21 15.53
CA ALA A 53 60.16 19.47 16.74
C ALA A 53 59.55 19.99 18.08
N ALA A 54 59.37 19.20 19.16
CA ALA A 54 59.40 17.74 19.44
C ALA A 54 58.48 17.51 20.68
N ALA A 55 57.72 16.43 20.89
CA ALA A 55 57.97 14.98 20.91
C ALA A 55 58.64 14.44 22.21
N LYS A 56 58.14 13.28 22.70
CA LYS A 56 58.41 12.54 23.98
C LYS A 56 57.58 13.03 25.20
N GLY A 57 57.01 12.19 26.08
CA GLY A 57 56.71 10.74 25.99
C GLY A 57 57.38 9.83 27.04
N ARG A 58 56.59 9.02 27.76
CA ARG A 58 56.90 7.82 28.61
C ARG A 58 55.56 7.12 28.95
N GLY A 59 55.43 5.80 29.12
CA GLY A 59 56.40 4.69 29.03
C GLY A 59 55.74 3.38 28.53
N ARG A 60 56.45 2.24 28.59
CA ARG A 60 56.09 0.93 28.01
C ARG A 60 56.63 -0.22 28.89
N SER A 61 56.24 -1.48 28.57
CA SER A 61 56.88 -2.76 28.98
C SER A 61 56.42 -3.37 30.33
N ALA A 62 56.22 -4.69 30.52
CA ALA A 62 55.94 -5.79 29.57
C ALA A 62 55.40 -7.09 30.26
N SER A 63 54.65 -7.88 29.47
CA SER A 63 54.52 -9.37 29.44
C SER A 63 54.45 -10.26 30.70
N LYS A 64 53.44 -11.15 30.72
CA LYS A 64 53.62 -12.61 30.94
C LYS A 64 52.42 -13.41 30.37
N HIS A 65 52.60 -14.71 30.13
CA HIS A 65 51.64 -15.61 29.43
C HIS A 65 50.80 -16.50 30.39
N ARG A 66 49.80 -17.19 29.78
CA ARG A 66 48.79 -18.16 30.31
C ARG A 66 47.42 -17.50 30.60
N GLY A 67 46.28 -18.08 30.24
CA GLY A 67 46.03 -19.24 29.36
C GLY A 67 44.65 -19.91 29.59
N LYS A 68 44.05 -20.46 28.51
CA LYS A 68 42.76 -21.20 28.43
C LYS A 68 41.46 -20.40 28.62
N GLY A 69 40.68 -20.33 27.53
CA GLY A 69 39.40 -21.06 27.44
C GLY A 69 38.11 -20.38 27.91
N LEU A 70 37.34 -19.87 26.94
CA LEU A 70 35.96 -20.30 26.60
C LEU A 70 35.42 -19.41 25.47
N GLU A 71 34.96 -20.01 24.37
CA GLU A 71 34.42 -19.27 23.22
C GLU A 71 32.93 -19.01 23.38
N ALA A 72 32.48 -17.79 23.07
CA ALA A 72 31.06 -17.47 22.97
C ALA A 72 30.54 -17.89 21.59
N ILE A 73 29.55 -18.78 21.56
CA ILE A 73 29.01 -19.34 20.32
C ILE A 73 28.11 -18.31 19.63
N ASP A 74 28.50 -17.87 18.44
CA ASP A 74 27.64 -17.10 17.52
C ASP A 74 26.75 -18.06 16.72
N LEU A 75 25.45 -17.77 16.62
CA LEU A 75 24.44 -18.64 16.00
C LEU A 75 23.76 -17.99 14.79
N GLN A 76 24.58 -17.54 13.83
CA GLN A 76 24.12 -17.29 12.46
C GLN A 76 24.24 -18.57 11.61
N ILE A 77 23.15 -19.35 11.52
CA ILE A 77 23.11 -20.53 10.66
C ILE A 77 22.90 -20.10 9.19
N HIS A 78 24.00 -19.86 8.48
CA HIS A 78 24.06 -20.00 7.03
C HIS A 78 24.39 -21.46 6.68
N LEU A 79 23.54 -22.13 5.90
CA LEU A 79 23.83 -23.44 5.32
C LEU A 79 24.29 -23.29 3.86
N PRO A 80 25.50 -23.76 3.49
CA PRO A 80 25.92 -23.87 2.10
C PRO A 80 25.35 -25.15 1.46
N TYR A 81 25.29 -25.20 0.13
CA TYR A 81 24.90 -26.39 -0.63
C TYR A 81 25.81 -26.59 -1.86
N ASN A 82 26.49 -27.73 -1.89
CA ASN A 82 27.35 -28.34 -2.93
C ASN A 82 27.59 -29.79 -2.41
N ASN A 83 27.59 -30.89 -3.15
CA ASN A 83 27.52 -31.17 -4.60
C ASN A 83 26.77 -32.52 -4.82
N LEU A 84 26.68 -32.95 -6.09
CA LEU A 84 26.39 -34.31 -6.65
C LEU A 84 25.08 -34.39 -7.46
N PRO A 85 25.07 -35.14 -8.59
CA PRO A 85 26.07 -35.16 -9.67
C PRO A 85 25.44 -34.81 -11.04
N GLU A 86 26.26 -34.71 -12.10
CA GLU A 86 25.78 -34.39 -13.47
C GLU A 86 25.12 -35.59 -14.18
N PRO A 87 24.12 -35.33 -15.04
CA PRO A 87 23.81 -36.17 -16.20
C PRO A 87 24.08 -35.45 -17.53
N VAL A 88 24.87 -36.13 -18.37
CA VAL A 88 25.25 -35.91 -19.77
C VAL A 88 24.31 -35.06 -20.64
N VAL A 89 24.90 -34.19 -21.47
CA VAL A 89 24.22 -33.44 -22.54
C VAL A 89 23.85 -34.36 -23.73
N ALA A 90 22.58 -34.37 -24.09
CA ALA A 90 22.11 -34.62 -25.45
C ALA A 90 21.06 -33.54 -25.77
N GLY A 91 21.14 -32.93 -26.96
CA GLY A 91 20.27 -31.82 -27.33
C GLY A 91 19.50 -32.11 -28.62
N GLU A 92 18.25 -31.70 -28.67
CA GLU A 92 17.48 -31.58 -29.91
C GLU A 92 16.40 -30.50 -29.75
N ALA A 93 16.01 -29.86 -30.86
CA ALA A 93 15.06 -28.75 -30.85
C ALA A 93 13.73 -29.18 -31.45
N VAL A 94 12.63 -29.03 -30.71
CA VAL A 94 11.28 -29.31 -31.19
C VAL A 94 10.37 -28.10 -31.00
N ILE A 95 9.78 -27.65 -32.10
CA ILE A 95 8.67 -26.70 -32.13
C ILE A 95 7.37 -27.50 -32.10
N CYS A 96 6.48 -27.24 -31.14
CA CYS A 96 5.10 -27.74 -31.19
C CYS A 96 4.10 -26.58 -31.10
N THR A 97 3.12 -26.62 -32.01
CA THR A 97 2.03 -25.65 -32.14
C THR A 97 0.85 -26.01 -31.22
N ALA A 98 0.08 -25.01 -30.81
CA ALA A 98 -1.16 -25.21 -30.06
C ALA A 98 -2.33 -25.42 -31.04
N HIS A 99 -2.93 -26.61 -31.02
CA HIS A 99 -4.21 -26.83 -31.70
C HIS A 99 -5.38 -26.26 -30.89
N LYS A 100 -6.36 -25.70 -31.61
CA LYS A 100 -7.72 -25.48 -31.10
C LYS A 100 -8.56 -26.69 -31.49
N ASP A 101 -9.58 -26.98 -30.69
CA ASP A 101 -10.78 -27.67 -31.18
C ASP A 101 -12.05 -26.92 -30.76
N LEU A 102 -13.10 -27.10 -31.56
CA LEU A 102 -14.42 -26.49 -31.40
C LEU A 102 -15.41 -27.54 -30.86
N CYS A 103 -16.39 -27.09 -30.09
CA CYS A 103 -17.70 -27.76 -30.01
C CYS A 103 -18.83 -26.73 -30.09
N LEU A 104 -19.66 -26.85 -31.12
CA LEU A 104 -21.07 -26.43 -31.08
C LEU A 104 -21.86 -27.58 -30.39
N GLY A 105 -23.02 -27.41 -29.76
CA GLY A 105 -23.89 -26.24 -29.62
C GLY A 105 -25.32 -26.57 -30.11
N LYS A 106 -26.35 -26.41 -29.25
CA LYS A 106 -27.79 -26.47 -29.58
C LYS A 106 -28.66 -25.92 -28.43
N ALA A 107 -29.86 -25.41 -28.76
CA ALA A 107 -30.92 -24.96 -27.84
C ALA A 107 -32.09 -25.98 -27.86
N ALA A 108 -33.27 -25.85 -27.21
CA ALA A 108 -33.96 -24.78 -26.44
C ALA A 108 -34.86 -25.48 -25.35
N ASP A 109 -35.93 -24.97 -24.70
CA ASP A 109 -36.75 -23.74 -24.78
C ASP A 109 -37.55 -23.52 -23.46
N ARG A 110 -38.32 -22.42 -23.35
CA ARG A 110 -39.57 -22.20 -22.57
C ARG A 110 -39.63 -22.29 -21.02
N ALA A 111 -39.54 -21.09 -20.43
CA ALA A 111 -40.67 -20.34 -19.81
C ALA A 111 -41.24 -20.70 -18.40
N ALA A 112 -41.98 -19.69 -17.86
CA ALA A 112 -42.88 -19.66 -16.69
C ALA A 112 -42.35 -19.01 -15.37
N ILE A 113 -42.75 -17.75 -15.20
CA ILE A 113 -42.55 -16.83 -14.05
C ILE A 113 -43.39 -17.22 -12.82
N LEU A 114 -42.82 -17.22 -11.59
CA LEU A 114 -43.32 -16.39 -10.47
C LEU A 114 -42.30 -16.21 -9.31
N ARG A 115 -42.52 -15.16 -8.51
CA ARG A 115 -41.66 -14.62 -7.44
C ARG A 115 -41.52 -15.52 -6.21
N MET A 116 -40.32 -15.58 -5.64
CA MET A 116 -40.07 -15.24 -4.23
C MET A 116 -38.67 -14.63 -4.06
N VAL A 117 -38.50 -13.80 -3.03
CA VAL A 117 -37.20 -13.19 -2.67
C VAL A 117 -36.61 -14.01 -1.52
N GLY A 118 -35.39 -14.52 -1.70
CA GLY A 118 -34.66 -15.25 -0.66
C GLY A 118 -33.15 -15.19 -0.90
N ASP A 119 -32.38 -15.05 0.18
CA ASP A 119 -30.91 -14.94 0.11
C ASP A 119 -30.25 -16.25 -0.32
N MET A 120 -29.49 -16.19 -1.42
CA MET A 120 -28.55 -17.24 -1.84
C MET A 120 -27.10 -16.81 -1.60
N ASP A 121 -26.77 -16.38 -0.39
CA ASP A 121 -25.37 -16.35 0.11
C ASP A 121 -25.08 -17.57 1.03
N LYS A 122 -25.91 -18.62 0.92
CA LYS A 122 -25.64 -19.97 1.42
C LYS A 122 -24.98 -20.87 0.37
N PHE A 123 -23.94 -20.35 -0.29
CA PHE A 123 -22.86 -21.24 -0.73
C PHE A 123 -22.01 -21.63 0.48
N ALA A 124 -22.56 -22.55 1.27
CA ALA A 124 -21.70 -23.58 1.81
C ALA A 124 -21.06 -24.28 0.60
N VAL A 125 -19.78 -23.97 0.33
CA VAL A 125 -18.95 -24.94 -0.35
C VAL A 125 -18.99 -26.15 0.58
N ALA A 126 -19.53 -27.26 0.08
CA ALA A 126 -19.24 -28.55 0.67
C ALA A 126 -17.74 -28.81 0.38
N GLU A 127 -16.88 -28.24 1.22
CA GLU A 127 -15.52 -28.75 1.37
C GLU A 127 -15.71 -30.20 1.80
N ASP A 128 -15.28 -31.12 0.94
CA ASP A 128 -15.33 -32.55 1.20
C ASP A 128 -14.55 -32.85 2.48
N ASP A 129 -15.28 -33.13 3.56
CA ASP A 129 -14.73 -33.25 4.92
C ASP A 129 -13.77 -34.46 5.05
N ALA A 130 -13.72 -35.30 4.00
CA ALA A 130 -12.88 -36.48 3.82
C ALA A 130 -11.35 -36.23 3.77
N THR A 131 -10.88 -34.97 3.82
CA THR A 131 -9.44 -34.64 3.69
C THR A 131 -8.79 -34.00 4.92
N THR A 132 -9.54 -33.75 6.00
CA THR A 132 -8.95 -33.27 7.27
C THR A 132 -8.63 -34.46 8.17
N SER A 133 -7.35 -34.66 8.51
CA SER A 133 -6.94 -35.70 9.49
C SER A 133 -7.72 -35.55 10.81
N PRO A 134 -8.13 -36.65 11.47
CA PRO A 134 -8.87 -36.57 12.72
C PRO A 134 -8.03 -35.92 13.82
N VAL A 135 -8.63 -35.02 14.60
CA VAL A 135 -7.99 -34.44 15.79
C VAL A 135 -7.95 -35.47 16.94
N PRO A 136 -6.92 -35.46 17.80
CA PRO A 136 -6.84 -36.37 18.94
C PRO A 136 -8.06 -36.29 19.87
N GLU A 137 -8.69 -37.44 20.16
CA GLU A 137 -9.80 -37.53 21.13
C GLU A 137 -9.38 -37.22 22.57
N ARG A 138 -8.13 -37.55 22.91
CA ARG A 138 -7.48 -37.26 24.19
C ARG A 138 -6.28 -36.36 23.93
N VAL A 139 -6.17 -35.28 24.69
CA VAL A 139 -5.10 -34.28 24.60
C VAL A 139 -4.33 -34.21 25.90
N GLN A 140 -3.01 -34.38 25.82
CA GLN A 140 -2.08 -34.04 26.90
C GLN A 140 -0.80 -33.46 26.30
N VAL A 141 -0.40 -32.27 26.75
CA VAL A 141 0.70 -31.50 26.16
C VAL A 141 1.63 -30.90 27.22
N GLY A 142 2.88 -31.37 27.24
CA GLY A 142 3.83 -31.02 28.30
C GLY A 142 3.29 -31.49 29.66
N ASN A 143 3.25 -30.58 30.63
CA ASN A 143 2.77 -30.87 31.98
C ASN A 143 1.27 -30.57 32.16
N SER A 144 0.47 -30.63 31.09
CA SER A 144 -0.98 -30.41 31.20
C SER A 144 -1.70 -31.58 31.88
N PRO A 145 -2.89 -31.34 32.47
CA PRO A 145 -3.90 -32.38 32.63
C PRO A 145 -4.23 -33.07 31.30
N GLU A 146 -4.83 -34.25 31.37
CA GLU A 146 -5.47 -34.87 30.21
C GLU A 146 -6.85 -34.24 29.98
N TYR A 147 -7.17 -33.93 28.72
CA TYR A 147 -8.46 -33.40 28.29
C TYR A 147 -9.08 -34.30 27.21
N LEU A 148 -10.39 -34.54 27.29
CA LEU A 148 -11.19 -35.12 26.21
C LEU A 148 -11.63 -34.01 25.24
N THR A 149 -11.37 -34.20 23.96
CA THR A 149 -11.84 -33.33 22.87
C THR A 149 -13.33 -33.54 22.67
N GLY A 150 -14.12 -32.50 22.97
CA GLY A 150 -15.57 -32.47 22.85
C GLY A 150 -16.05 -31.82 21.55
N LYS A 151 -17.11 -31.01 21.63
CA LYS A 151 -17.69 -30.35 20.45
C LYS A 151 -16.70 -29.39 19.78
N LYS A 152 -16.77 -29.30 18.45
CA LYS A 152 -16.11 -28.27 17.65
C LYS A 152 -16.72 -26.91 17.99
N LEU A 153 -15.86 -25.91 18.17
CA LEU A 153 -16.22 -24.50 18.40
C LEU A 153 -16.01 -23.65 17.14
N GLY A 154 -15.03 -23.99 16.29
CA GLY A 154 -14.82 -23.30 15.02
C GLY A 154 -13.73 -23.89 14.12
N LYS A 155 -13.66 -23.40 12.88
CA LYS A 155 -12.59 -23.66 11.90
C LYS A 155 -12.09 -22.28 11.43
N GLY A 156 -10.85 -21.94 11.78
CA GLY A 156 -10.17 -20.72 11.32
C GLY A 156 -9.31 -20.97 10.09
N GLY A 157 -8.61 -19.95 9.60
CA GLY A 157 -7.73 -20.06 8.42
C GLY A 157 -6.46 -20.90 8.66
N PHE A 158 -6.08 -21.13 9.92
CA PHE A 158 -4.84 -21.79 10.33
C PHE A 158 -5.06 -23.12 11.08
N GLY A 159 -6.21 -23.28 11.73
CA GLY A 159 -6.49 -24.42 12.60
C GLY A 159 -7.95 -24.53 13.03
N GLN A 160 -8.23 -25.50 13.88
CA GLN A 160 -9.57 -25.85 14.37
C GLN A 160 -9.65 -25.69 15.89
N VAL A 161 -10.79 -25.24 16.42
CA VAL A 161 -10.99 -25.04 17.86
C VAL A 161 -12.10 -25.96 18.35
N TYR A 162 -11.90 -26.60 19.49
CA TYR A 162 -12.83 -27.52 20.16
C TYR A 162 -12.91 -27.21 21.66
N VAL A 163 -13.97 -27.67 22.32
CA VAL A 163 -14.00 -27.77 23.80
C VAL A 163 -13.06 -28.90 24.22
N GLY A 164 -12.19 -28.66 25.20
CA GLY A 164 -11.53 -29.71 25.98
C GLY A 164 -12.21 -29.86 27.34
N ARG A 165 -12.51 -31.09 27.76
CA ARG A 165 -13.00 -31.40 29.11
C ARG A 165 -11.95 -32.15 29.90
N ARG A 166 -11.57 -31.65 31.06
CA ARG A 166 -10.54 -32.28 31.89
C ARG A 166 -11.00 -33.65 32.39
N VAL A 167 -10.14 -34.66 32.27
CA VAL A 167 -10.44 -36.05 32.65
C VAL A 167 -10.50 -36.22 34.17
N SER A 168 -9.62 -35.55 34.91
CA SER A 168 -9.52 -35.68 36.36
C SER A 168 -9.16 -34.36 37.06
N GLY A 169 -9.92 -34.03 38.11
CA GLY A 169 -9.83 -32.75 38.81
C GLY A 169 -10.28 -31.55 37.97
N GLY A 170 -10.02 -30.36 38.48
CA GLY A 170 -10.53 -29.11 37.95
C GLY A 170 -11.86 -28.73 38.60
N SER A 171 -11.85 -27.66 39.39
CA SER A 171 -13.08 -27.12 40.01
C SER A 171 -13.35 -25.66 39.64
N SER A 172 -12.43 -25.03 38.90
CA SER A 172 -12.60 -23.69 38.36
C SER A 172 -13.44 -23.68 37.06
N ARG A 173 -14.02 -22.53 36.74
CA ARG A 173 -14.58 -22.22 35.40
C ARG A 173 -13.56 -21.63 34.43
N MET A 174 -12.43 -21.12 34.92
CA MET A 174 -11.45 -20.33 34.15
C MET A 174 -10.03 -20.50 34.70
N GLY A 175 -8.98 -20.24 33.89
CA GLY A 175 -7.59 -20.47 34.29
C GLY A 175 -7.13 -21.93 34.19
N PRO A 176 -5.89 -22.25 34.61
CA PRO A 176 -5.26 -23.56 34.37
C PRO A 176 -5.89 -24.75 35.11
N ASP A 177 -6.79 -24.50 36.08
CA ASP A 177 -7.60 -25.52 36.77
C ASP A 177 -9.05 -25.60 36.24
N ALA A 178 -9.34 -24.98 35.09
CA ALA A 178 -10.68 -25.04 34.50
C ALA A 178 -11.09 -26.48 34.12
N TYR A 179 -12.38 -26.81 34.33
CA TYR A 179 -12.94 -28.08 33.88
C TYR A 179 -13.18 -28.10 32.36
N GLU A 180 -13.67 -27.00 31.78
CA GLU A 180 -13.75 -26.81 30.31
C GLU A 180 -12.72 -25.77 29.85
N VAL A 181 -11.99 -26.09 28.79
CA VAL A 181 -10.95 -25.25 28.15
C VAL A 181 -11.20 -25.15 26.64
N ALA A 182 -10.61 -24.16 25.97
CA ALA A 182 -10.55 -24.14 24.51
C ALA A 182 -9.26 -24.84 24.03
N LEU A 183 -9.42 -25.84 23.15
CA LEU A 183 -8.33 -26.56 22.49
C LEU A 183 -8.21 -26.08 21.03
N LYS A 184 -7.15 -25.35 20.69
CA LYS A 184 -6.84 -24.95 19.31
C LYS A 184 -5.79 -25.88 18.72
N PHE A 185 -6.13 -26.57 17.63
CA PHE A 185 -5.30 -27.51 16.89
C PHE A 185 -4.87 -26.90 15.55
N GLU A 186 -3.56 -26.83 15.28
CA GLU A 186 -2.99 -26.46 13.98
C GLU A 186 -2.13 -27.63 13.47
N HIS A 187 -2.37 -28.07 12.24
CA HIS A 187 -1.67 -29.22 11.67
C HIS A 187 -0.27 -28.84 11.19
N ARG A 188 0.70 -29.77 11.25
CA ARG A 188 2.10 -29.51 10.82
C ARG A 188 2.25 -29.11 9.34
N SER A 189 1.24 -29.38 8.50
CA SER A 189 1.18 -28.92 7.10
C SER A 189 0.26 -27.72 6.85
N SER A 190 -0.31 -27.10 7.90
CA SER A 190 -1.08 -25.85 7.78
C SER A 190 -0.25 -24.72 7.16
N LYS A 191 -0.92 -23.81 6.44
CA LYS A 191 -0.31 -22.63 5.81
C LYS A 191 0.17 -21.63 6.88
N GLY A 192 1.37 -21.86 7.40
CA GLY A 192 1.99 -21.12 8.50
C GLY A 192 3.02 -21.98 9.24
N CYS A 193 2.78 -23.29 9.32
CA CYS A 193 3.68 -24.29 9.88
C CYS A 193 4.73 -24.73 8.85
N ASN A 194 5.89 -24.07 8.83
CA ASN A 194 7.09 -24.58 8.14
C ASN A 194 7.77 -25.69 8.98
N TYR A 195 7.00 -26.70 9.41
CA TYR A 195 7.36 -27.71 10.42
C TYR A 195 7.83 -27.18 11.80
N ALA A 196 7.85 -25.87 12.02
CA ALA A 196 8.07 -25.19 13.31
C ALA A 196 6.73 -24.83 13.99
N PRO A 197 6.71 -24.50 15.30
CA PRO A 197 5.52 -24.05 15.99
C PRO A 197 4.93 -22.76 15.37
N PRO A 198 3.58 -22.57 15.39
CA PRO A 198 2.93 -21.39 14.84
C PRO A 198 3.43 -20.07 15.43
N CYS A 199 3.51 -19.01 14.62
CA CYS A 199 3.94 -17.69 15.07
C CYS A 199 3.08 -17.16 16.25
N GLU A 200 1.78 -17.46 16.24
CA GLU A 200 0.82 -17.20 17.31
C GLU A 200 1.31 -17.66 18.70
N TRP A 201 2.06 -18.75 18.81
CA TRP A 201 2.61 -19.24 20.07
C TRP A 201 3.64 -18.30 20.72
N HIS A 202 4.33 -17.49 19.90
CA HIS A 202 5.28 -16.47 20.35
C HIS A 202 4.56 -15.16 20.68
N VAL A 203 3.50 -14.82 19.93
CA VAL A 203 2.63 -13.68 20.23
C VAL A 203 1.95 -13.88 21.59
N TYR A 204 1.25 -15.00 21.82
CA TYR A 204 0.64 -15.31 23.13
C TYR A 204 1.67 -15.38 24.26
N HIS A 205 2.92 -15.81 24.01
CA HIS A 205 3.95 -15.80 25.06
C HIS A 205 4.25 -14.37 25.55
N THR A 206 4.15 -13.37 24.68
CA THR A 206 4.35 -11.94 25.01
C THR A 206 3.09 -11.26 25.56
N LEU A 207 1.91 -11.80 25.22
CA LEU A 207 0.59 -11.24 25.54
C LEU A 207 -0.18 -11.99 26.64
N ASN A 208 0.34 -13.07 27.23
CA ASN A 208 -0.36 -13.80 28.29
C ASN A 208 -0.59 -12.85 29.49
N GLY A 209 -1.83 -12.78 29.99
CA GLY A 209 -2.23 -11.80 31.00
C GLY A 209 -2.35 -10.34 30.53
N CYS A 210 -2.31 -10.08 29.21
CA CYS A 210 -2.64 -8.77 28.65
C CYS A 210 -4.15 -8.50 28.72
N TYR A 211 -4.56 -7.23 28.83
CA TYR A 211 -5.97 -6.87 28.96
C TYR A 211 -6.78 -7.29 27.73
N GLY A 212 -7.83 -8.09 27.94
CA GLY A 212 -8.72 -8.60 26.89
C GLY A 212 -8.07 -9.57 25.90
N ILE A 213 -6.95 -10.21 26.26
CA ILE A 213 -6.41 -11.38 25.53
C ILE A 213 -6.68 -12.62 26.40
N PRO A 214 -7.23 -13.73 25.85
CA PRO A 214 -7.42 -14.96 26.62
C PRO A 214 -6.08 -15.58 27.01
N SER A 215 -6.02 -16.25 28.16
CA SER A 215 -4.79 -16.87 28.63
C SER A 215 -4.50 -18.16 27.87
N VAL A 216 -3.23 -18.42 27.59
CA VAL A 216 -2.74 -19.76 27.24
C VAL A 216 -2.23 -20.43 28.51
N HIS A 217 -2.81 -21.57 28.88
CA HIS A 217 -2.43 -22.36 30.05
C HIS A 217 -1.31 -23.35 29.71
N TYR A 218 -1.47 -24.09 28.61
CA TYR A 218 -0.52 -25.10 28.15
C TYR A 218 -0.37 -25.03 26.63
N LYS A 219 0.80 -25.43 26.12
CA LYS A 219 1.05 -25.59 24.68
C LYS A 219 2.04 -26.71 24.42
N GLY A 220 1.85 -27.44 23.34
CA GLY A 220 2.73 -28.55 22.97
C GLY A 220 2.32 -29.22 21.66
N ARG A 221 3.00 -30.30 21.31
CA ARG A 221 2.74 -31.07 20.09
C ARG A 221 2.28 -32.47 20.47
N GLN A 222 1.24 -32.96 19.82
CA GLN A 222 0.77 -34.34 19.94
C GLN A 222 0.44 -34.87 18.54
N GLY A 223 1.08 -35.97 18.15
CA GLY A 223 1.08 -36.43 16.75
C GLY A 223 1.53 -35.31 15.81
N ASP A 224 0.73 -35.05 14.78
CA ASP A 224 0.95 -34.02 13.77
C ASP A 224 0.23 -32.68 14.06
N TYR A 225 -0.25 -32.49 15.29
CA TYR A 225 -0.88 -31.24 15.73
C TYR A 225 -0.02 -30.45 16.71
N TYR A 226 0.12 -29.16 16.43
CA TYR A 226 0.44 -28.13 17.41
C TYR A 226 -0.85 -27.75 18.15
N ILE A 227 -0.83 -27.80 19.49
CA ILE A 227 -2.02 -27.59 20.32
C ILE A 227 -1.78 -26.45 21.32
N LEU A 228 -2.73 -25.52 21.41
CA LEU A 228 -2.88 -24.56 22.50
C LEU A 228 -4.06 -24.98 23.40
N VAL A 229 -3.86 -24.92 24.71
CA VAL A 229 -4.90 -25.07 25.74
C VAL A 229 -5.13 -23.70 26.38
N MET A 230 -6.35 -23.18 26.28
CA MET A 230 -6.67 -21.77 26.53
C MET A 230 -7.92 -21.58 27.38
N ASP A 231 -8.09 -20.37 27.93
CA ASP A 231 -9.35 -19.94 28.57
C ASP A 231 -10.53 -20.20 27.62
N MET A 232 -11.55 -20.91 28.11
CA MET A 232 -12.81 -21.09 27.40
C MET A 232 -13.66 -19.82 27.52
N LEU A 233 -14.11 -19.26 26.39
CA LEU A 233 -14.86 -18.00 26.31
C LEU A 233 -16.35 -18.21 25.96
N GLY A 234 -17.11 -17.12 25.99
CA GLY A 234 -18.52 -17.07 25.55
C GLY A 234 -18.68 -16.81 24.05
N SER A 235 -19.86 -16.32 23.66
CA SER A 235 -20.23 -16.02 22.28
C SER A 235 -19.36 -14.93 21.64
N SER A 236 -19.14 -15.04 20.32
CA SER A 236 -18.55 -13.95 19.52
C SER A 236 -19.57 -12.83 19.28
N LEU A 237 -19.09 -11.63 18.95
CA LEU A 237 -19.96 -10.53 18.51
C LEU A 237 -20.70 -10.88 17.21
N TRP A 238 -20.19 -11.82 16.41
CA TRP A 238 -20.92 -12.38 15.27
C TRP A 238 -22.14 -13.20 15.71
N ASP A 239 -21.98 -14.08 16.70
CA ASP A 239 -23.08 -14.88 17.23
C ASP A 239 -24.13 -13.99 17.90
N VAL A 240 -23.68 -13.03 18.71
CA VAL A 240 -24.55 -12.04 19.37
C VAL A 240 -25.33 -11.22 18.32
N TRP A 241 -24.64 -10.69 17.30
CA TRP A 241 -25.26 -9.92 16.22
C TRP A 241 -26.33 -10.72 15.45
N ASN A 242 -26.10 -12.01 15.20
CA ASN A 242 -27.13 -12.88 14.61
C ASN A 242 -28.30 -13.13 15.57
N SER A 243 -28.05 -13.33 16.87
CA SER A 243 -29.11 -13.56 17.87
C SER A 243 -30.03 -12.37 18.09
N VAL A 244 -29.55 -11.13 17.90
CA VAL A 244 -30.34 -9.89 18.02
C VAL A 244 -30.98 -9.42 16.70
N GLY A 245 -31.12 -10.30 15.72
CA GLY A 245 -31.81 -9.99 14.45
C GLY A 245 -30.99 -9.16 13.46
N GLN A 246 -29.65 -9.31 13.48
CA GLN A 246 -28.73 -8.73 12.48
C GLN A 246 -28.65 -7.18 12.44
N ALA A 247 -29.08 -6.51 13.50
CA ALA A 247 -28.81 -5.08 13.73
C ALA A 247 -28.53 -4.83 15.22
N MET A 248 -27.41 -4.17 15.53
CA MET A 248 -27.00 -3.89 16.91
C MET A 248 -27.20 -2.42 17.28
N ALA A 249 -27.76 -2.17 18.48
CA ALA A 249 -28.07 -0.83 18.96
C ALA A 249 -26.80 0.05 19.09
N PRO A 250 -26.84 1.35 18.75
CA PRO A 250 -25.63 2.18 18.76
C PRO A 250 -24.97 2.37 20.15
N HIS A 251 -25.71 2.30 21.26
CA HIS A 251 -25.12 2.31 22.61
C HIS A 251 -24.27 1.05 22.87
N MET A 252 -24.71 -0.11 22.35
CA MET A 252 -23.99 -1.37 22.49
C MET A 252 -22.73 -1.35 21.63
N ALA A 253 -22.85 -0.86 20.38
CA ALA A 253 -21.70 -0.62 19.51
C ALA A 253 -20.71 0.40 20.11
N ALA A 254 -21.17 1.42 20.83
CA ALA A 254 -20.31 2.37 21.55
C ALA A 254 -19.55 1.69 22.71
N CYS A 255 -20.21 0.83 23.49
CA CYS A 255 -19.54 0.05 24.53
C CYS A 255 -18.50 -0.93 23.95
N ILE A 256 -18.81 -1.58 22.82
CA ILE A 256 -17.85 -2.41 22.05
C ILE A 256 -16.66 -1.57 21.61
N ALA A 257 -16.89 -0.35 21.10
CA ALA A 257 -15.82 0.53 20.61
C ALA A 257 -14.82 0.87 21.73
N VAL A 258 -15.29 1.31 22.90
CA VAL A 258 -14.43 1.69 24.03
C VAL A 258 -13.58 0.53 24.53
N GLU A 259 -14.19 -0.65 24.71
CA GLU A 259 -13.46 -1.82 25.18
C GLU A 259 -12.48 -2.34 24.11
N ALA A 260 -12.91 -2.47 22.84
CA ALA A 260 -12.05 -2.94 21.75
C ALA A 260 -10.87 -1.99 21.45
N ILE A 261 -11.07 -0.66 21.49
CA ILE A 261 -9.97 0.31 21.35
C ILE A 261 -8.94 0.13 22.48
N SER A 262 -9.38 -0.21 23.69
CA SER A 262 -8.51 -0.40 24.87
C SER A 262 -7.75 -1.73 24.84
N ILE A 263 -8.36 -2.79 24.30
CA ILE A 263 -7.67 -4.06 24.03
C ILE A 263 -6.62 -3.86 22.94
N LEU A 264 -6.96 -3.15 21.86
CA LEU A 264 -6.01 -2.78 20.81
C LEU A 264 -4.89 -1.88 21.34
N GLU A 265 -5.16 -0.90 22.21
CA GLU A 265 -4.10 -0.11 22.87
C GLU A 265 -3.09 -1.02 23.58
N LYS A 266 -3.55 -2.02 24.34
CA LYS A 266 -2.62 -2.91 25.07
C LYS A 266 -1.89 -3.89 24.14
N LEU A 267 -2.54 -4.42 23.11
CA LEU A 267 -1.89 -5.17 22.03
C LEU A 267 -0.78 -4.34 21.35
N HIS A 268 -1.11 -3.11 20.95
CA HIS A 268 -0.21 -2.16 20.31
C HIS A 268 0.95 -1.78 21.25
N SER A 269 0.70 -1.56 22.54
CA SER A 269 1.74 -1.25 23.53
C SER A 269 2.83 -2.33 23.65
N LYS A 270 2.47 -3.59 23.38
CA LYS A 270 3.36 -4.76 23.36
C LYS A 270 4.11 -4.94 22.03
N GLY A 271 3.92 -4.02 21.08
CA GLY A 271 4.62 -3.99 19.79
C GLY A 271 3.98 -4.83 18.68
N PHE A 272 2.76 -5.36 18.88
CA PHE A 272 2.03 -6.18 17.90
C PHE A 272 0.80 -5.44 17.36
N VAL A 273 0.39 -5.77 16.14
CA VAL A 273 -0.91 -5.47 15.53
C VAL A 273 -1.66 -6.77 15.26
N HIS A 274 -2.98 -6.74 15.22
CA HIS A 274 -3.84 -7.92 15.08
C HIS A 274 -3.92 -8.41 13.63
N GLY A 275 -4.15 -7.50 12.68
CA GLY A 275 -4.25 -7.80 11.25
C GLY A 275 -5.58 -8.43 10.79
N ASP A 276 -6.46 -8.83 11.71
CA ASP A 276 -7.79 -9.39 11.39
C ASP A 276 -8.84 -9.07 12.47
N VAL A 277 -9.07 -7.77 12.74
CA VAL A 277 -10.12 -7.32 13.65
C VAL A 277 -11.49 -7.46 12.97
N LYS A 278 -12.41 -8.22 13.60
CA LYS A 278 -13.71 -8.57 13.06
C LYS A 278 -14.69 -9.08 14.14
N PRO A 279 -16.03 -9.07 13.95
CA PRO A 279 -17.00 -9.59 14.92
C PRO A 279 -16.75 -11.03 15.37
N GLU A 280 -16.23 -11.87 14.48
CA GLU A 280 -15.96 -13.29 14.71
C GLU A 280 -14.75 -13.51 15.65
N ASN A 281 -13.83 -12.53 15.74
CA ASN A 281 -12.61 -12.58 16.58
C ASN A 281 -12.75 -11.78 17.90
N LEU A 282 -13.92 -11.19 18.17
CA LEU A 282 -14.22 -10.46 19.40
C LEU A 282 -15.28 -11.23 20.18
N LEU A 283 -14.91 -11.79 21.34
CA LEU A 283 -15.74 -12.68 22.15
C LEU A 283 -16.06 -12.07 23.52
N LEU A 284 -17.22 -12.43 24.05
CA LEU A 284 -17.58 -12.18 25.45
C LEU A 284 -16.95 -13.22 26.38
N GLY A 285 -16.92 -12.92 27.69
CA GLY A 285 -16.59 -13.94 28.69
C GLY A 285 -17.68 -15.01 28.83
N GLN A 286 -17.43 -16.04 29.64
CA GLN A 286 -18.42 -17.10 29.86
C GLN A 286 -19.69 -16.56 30.54
N PRO A 287 -20.89 -17.03 30.15
CA PRO A 287 -22.14 -16.75 30.86
C PRO A 287 -22.08 -17.16 32.35
N GLY A 288 -22.61 -16.31 33.23
CA GLY A 288 -22.55 -16.51 34.68
C GLY A 288 -21.14 -16.44 35.26
N SER A 289 -20.23 -15.68 34.64
CA SER A 289 -18.90 -15.37 35.18
C SER A 289 -18.73 -13.87 35.43
N LEU A 290 -17.79 -13.49 36.30
CA LEU A 290 -17.49 -12.07 36.59
C LEU A 290 -17.04 -11.28 35.34
N ASP A 291 -16.55 -11.98 34.31
CA ASP A 291 -16.10 -11.42 33.04
C ASP A 291 -17.11 -11.65 31.89
N GLU A 292 -18.35 -12.10 32.15
CA GLU A 292 -19.40 -12.32 31.13
C GLU A 292 -19.58 -11.11 30.20
N LYS A 293 -19.73 -9.91 30.77
CA LYS A 293 -19.86 -8.66 30.01
C LYS A 293 -18.54 -8.07 29.48
N LYS A 294 -17.38 -8.72 29.69
CA LYS A 294 -16.07 -8.23 29.23
C LYS A 294 -15.78 -8.75 27.81
N LEU A 295 -15.13 -7.93 26.99
CA LEU A 295 -14.70 -8.32 25.65
C LEU A 295 -13.28 -8.91 25.66
N PHE A 296 -13.03 -9.85 24.76
CA PHE A 296 -11.74 -10.48 24.50
C PHE A 296 -11.47 -10.52 22.99
N LEU A 297 -10.21 -10.36 22.58
CA LEU A 297 -9.73 -10.45 21.20
C LEU A 297 -8.96 -11.76 21.00
N ILE A 298 -9.32 -12.53 19.97
CA ILE A 298 -8.79 -13.88 19.70
C ILE A 298 -8.24 -14.04 18.26
N ASP A 299 -7.59 -15.17 18.02
CA ASP A 299 -6.99 -15.59 16.74
C ASP A 299 -5.83 -14.70 16.28
N LEU A 300 -4.69 -14.82 16.98
CA LEU A 300 -3.47 -14.06 16.74
C LEU A 300 -2.62 -14.65 15.59
N GLY A 301 -3.18 -15.55 14.77
CA GLY A 301 -2.49 -16.19 13.64
C GLY A 301 -2.03 -15.22 12.55
N LEU A 302 -2.67 -14.05 12.43
CA LEU A 302 -2.27 -12.95 11.52
C LEU A 302 -1.50 -11.82 12.22
N ALA A 303 -1.31 -11.91 13.54
CA ALA A 303 -0.66 -10.85 14.30
C ALA A 303 0.80 -10.66 13.87
N SER A 304 1.25 -9.42 13.81
CA SER A 304 2.60 -9.07 13.36
C SER A 304 3.17 -7.87 14.11
N ARG A 305 4.48 -7.66 14.05
CA ARG A 305 5.16 -6.63 14.85
C ARG A 305 5.20 -5.30 14.08
N TRP A 306 4.72 -4.22 14.69
CA TRP A 306 4.73 -2.86 14.11
C TRP A 306 5.97 -2.05 14.52
N LYS A 307 6.70 -2.50 15.54
CA LYS A 307 8.01 -1.98 15.93
C LYS A 307 9.02 -3.08 16.19
N GLU A 308 10.31 -2.77 16.16
CA GLU A 308 11.41 -3.66 16.57
C GLU A 308 11.28 -4.08 18.05
N ALA A 309 12.04 -5.10 18.49
CA ALA A 309 11.96 -5.61 19.86
C ALA A 309 12.97 -4.95 20.83
N ILE A 310 14.08 -4.43 20.29
CA ILE A 310 15.22 -3.95 21.06
C ILE A 310 15.34 -2.42 21.00
N SER A 311 15.10 -1.82 19.83
CA SER A 311 15.28 -0.38 19.60
C SER A 311 14.00 0.46 19.79
N ASP A 312 12.86 -0.20 20.00
CA ASP A 312 11.48 0.34 19.95
C ASP A 312 11.07 1.08 18.65
N LYS A 313 11.94 1.12 17.62
CA LYS A 313 11.70 1.79 16.34
C LYS A 313 10.55 1.15 15.58
N HIS A 314 9.74 1.97 14.91
CA HIS A 314 8.73 1.50 13.96
C HIS A 314 9.36 0.64 12.85
N VAL A 315 8.68 -0.42 12.41
CA VAL A 315 9.15 -1.23 11.28
C VAL A 315 9.14 -0.43 9.98
N GLU A 316 10.03 -0.78 9.05
CA GLU A 316 10.11 -0.13 7.75
C GLU A 316 8.82 -0.29 6.92
N TYR A 317 8.53 0.74 6.13
CA TYR A 317 7.41 0.73 5.19
C TYR A 317 7.80 -0.06 3.92
N ASP A 318 6.97 -1.03 3.56
CA ASP A 318 7.06 -1.76 2.29
C ASP A 318 5.67 -1.93 1.66
N GLN A 319 5.62 -2.24 0.37
CA GLN A 319 4.40 -2.57 -0.35
C GLN A 319 4.61 -3.79 -1.24
N ARG A 320 3.77 -4.82 -1.06
CA ARG A 320 3.79 -6.09 -1.79
C ARG A 320 2.39 -6.38 -2.34
N PRO A 321 2.00 -5.82 -3.50
CA PRO A 321 0.63 -5.89 -4.03
C PRO A 321 0.09 -7.30 -4.33
N ASP A 322 0.89 -8.35 -4.20
CA ASP A 322 0.49 -9.76 -4.31
C ASP A 322 0.20 -10.44 -2.97
N ILE A 323 0.44 -9.77 -1.83
CA ILE A 323 0.19 -10.27 -0.47
C ILE A 323 -0.97 -9.50 0.15
N PHE A 324 -2.07 -10.20 0.41
CA PHE A 324 -3.21 -9.71 1.18
C PHE A 324 -3.29 -10.45 2.53
N ARG A 325 -3.82 -9.80 3.57
CA ARG A 325 -4.03 -10.36 4.92
C ARG A 325 -5.34 -9.85 5.52
N GLY A 326 -5.89 -10.63 6.44
CA GLY A 326 -7.15 -10.32 7.13
C GLY A 326 -8.40 -10.62 6.31
N THR A 327 -9.56 -10.36 6.87
CA THR A 327 -10.86 -10.66 6.29
C THR A 327 -11.31 -9.54 5.35
N ILE A 328 -11.46 -9.82 4.05
CA ILE A 328 -11.80 -8.85 2.97
C ILE A 328 -12.91 -7.84 3.37
N ARG A 329 -13.95 -8.28 4.09
CA ARG A 329 -15.06 -7.42 4.52
C ARG A 329 -14.58 -6.26 5.42
N TYR A 330 -13.68 -6.54 6.36
CA TYR A 330 -13.28 -5.61 7.43
C TYR A 330 -11.84 -5.09 7.30
N ALA A 331 -10.94 -5.73 6.56
CA ALA A 331 -9.53 -5.31 6.45
C ALA A 331 -9.36 -3.85 5.95
N SER A 332 -8.30 -3.17 6.40
CA SER A 332 -7.98 -1.81 5.93
C SER A 332 -7.68 -1.76 4.42
N VAL A 333 -7.81 -0.56 3.83
CA VAL A 333 -7.35 -0.33 2.45
C VAL A 333 -5.85 -0.55 2.28
N HIS A 334 -5.03 -0.30 3.29
CA HIS A 334 -3.59 -0.54 3.20
C HIS A 334 -3.26 -2.04 3.15
N ALA A 335 -4.01 -2.87 3.89
CA ALA A 335 -3.93 -4.33 3.78
C ALA A 335 -4.36 -4.82 2.38
N HIS A 336 -5.42 -4.24 1.79
CA HIS A 336 -5.81 -4.52 0.40
C HIS A 336 -4.76 -4.10 -0.64
N LEU A 337 -3.96 -3.06 -0.36
CA LEU A 337 -2.85 -2.62 -1.20
C LEU A 337 -1.55 -3.39 -0.92
N GLY A 338 -1.55 -4.32 0.04
CA GLY A 338 -0.37 -5.11 0.42
C GLY A 338 0.73 -4.31 1.10
N ARG A 339 0.40 -3.18 1.73
CA ARG A 339 1.35 -2.37 2.52
C ARG A 339 1.69 -3.08 3.84
N THR A 340 2.86 -2.78 4.43
CA THR A 340 3.15 -3.16 5.82
C THR A 340 2.03 -2.67 6.73
N GLY A 341 1.50 -3.54 7.59
CA GLY A 341 0.43 -3.20 8.53
C GLY A 341 0.97 -2.46 9.76
N SER A 342 0.18 -1.51 10.27
CA SER A 342 0.46 -0.77 11.50
C SER A 342 -0.83 -0.53 12.30
N ARG A 343 -0.72 0.16 13.44
CA ARG A 343 -1.78 0.39 14.44
C ARG A 343 -3.04 1.03 13.85
N ARG A 344 -2.88 1.86 12.81
CA ARG A 344 -4.00 2.45 12.05
C ARG A 344 -4.88 1.40 11.35
N ASP A 345 -4.33 0.25 10.98
CA ASP A 345 -5.01 -0.77 10.19
C ASP A 345 -6.00 -1.58 11.02
N ASP A 346 -5.64 -1.91 12.27
CA ASP A 346 -6.57 -2.51 13.24
C ASP A 346 -7.71 -1.53 13.58
N LEU A 347 -7.40 -0.23 13.69
CA LEU A 347 -8.39 0.81 14.01
C LEU A 347 -9.32 1.14 12.82
N GLU A 348 -8.81 1.18 11.58
CA GLU A 348 -9.65 1.24 10.37
C GLU A 348 -10.53 -0.02 10.26
N SER A 349 -9.99 -1.19 10.57
CA SER A 349 -10.76 -2.44 10.54
C SER A 349 -11.86 -2.45 11.60
N LEU A 350 -11.56 -2.01 12.84
CA LEU A 350 -12.53 -1.84 13.90
C LEU A 350 -13.64 -0.83 13.50
N ALA A 351 -13.31 0.26 12.82
CA ALA A 351 -14.32 1.21 12.33
C ALA A 351 -15.32 0.53 11.37
N TYR A 352 -14.82 -0.27 10.41
CA TYR A 352 -15.69 -1.05 9.52
C TYR A 352 -16.48 -2.14 10.26
N THR A 353 -15.90 -2.78 11.28
CA THR A 353 -16.60 -3.74 12.18
C THR A 353 -17.75 -3.09 12.94
N LEU A 354 -17.53 -1.95 13.60
CA LEU A 354 -18.56 -1.23 14.35
C LEU A 354 -19.71 -0.76 13.46
N ILE A 355 -19.39 -0.21 12.29
CA ILE A 355 -20.39 0.22 11.30
C ILE A 355 -21.16 -1.00 10.75
N PHE A 356 -20.50 -2.13 10.51
CA PHE A 356 -21.17 -3.37 10.10
C PHE A 356 -22.19 -3.84 11.16
N LEU A 357 -21.81 -3.87 12.44
CA LEU A 357 -22.70 -4.32 13.53
C LEU A 357 -23.98 -3.47 13.63
N ILE A 358 -23.88 -2.15 13.43
CA ILE A 358 -25.04 -1.24 13.41
C ILE A 358 -25.87 -1.40 12.12
N ARG A 359 -25.23 -1.44 10.95
CA ARG A 359 -25.90 -1.37 9.64
C ARG A 359 -26.32 -2.71 9.05
N GLY A 360 -25.84 -3.82 9.62
CA GLY A 360 -25.93 -5.19 9.11
C GLY A 360 -25.22 -5.47 7.78
N ARG A 361 -24.77 -4.42 7.04
CA ARG A 361 -24.06 -4.54 5.77
C ARG A 361 -23.16 -3.35 5.46
N LEU A 362 -22.07 -3.61 4.73
CA LEU A 362 -21.15 -2.61 4.20
C LEU A 362 -21.29 -2.48 2.66
N PRO A 363 -21.04 -1.29 2.06
CA PRO A 363 -21.26 -1.04 0.62
C PRO A 363 -20.37 -1.82 -0.38
N TRP A 364 -19.55 -2.76 0.11
CA TRP A 364 -18.60 -3.57 -0.66
C TRP A 364 -18.78 -5.09 -0.44
N GLN A 365 -19.93 -5.51 0.06
CA GLN A 365 -20.35 -6.93 0.00
C GLN A 365 -20.87 -7.29 -1.41
N GLY A 366 -20.96 -8.59 -1.71
CA GLY A 366 -21.47 -9.11 -3.00
C GLY A 366 -20.44 -9.27 -4.12
N TYR A 367 -19.23 -8.69 -4.03
CA TYR A 367 -18.17 -8.93 -5.02
C TYR A 367 -17.65 -10.39 -4.96
N GLN A 368 -17.40 -11.01 -6.11
CA GLN A 368 -16.92 -12.40 -6.27
C GLN A 368 -15.78 -12.47 -7.31
N GLY A 369 -15.11 -13.62 -7.41
CA GLY A 369 -13.98 -13.86 -8.34
C GLY A 369 -12.63 -13.30 -7.87
N ASP A 370 -11.57 -13.58 -8.63
CA ASP A 370 -10.18 -13.26 -8.23
C ASP A 370 -9.91 -11.76 -8.01
N ASN A 371 -10.65 -10.89 -8.72
CA ASN A 371 -10.54 -9.43 -8.57
C ASN A 371 -11.35 -8.87 -7.38
N LYS A 372 -12.02 -9.71 -6.57
CA LYS A 372 -12.82 -9.31 -5.40
C LYS A 372 -12.08 -8.37 -4.45
N SER A 373 -10.81 -8.65 -4.12
CA SER A 373 -10.02 -7.77 -3.23
C SER A 373 -9.77 -6.38 -3.84
N PHE A 374 -9.50 -6.32 -5.15
CA PHE A 374 -9.33 -5.06 -5.89
C PHE A 374 -10.65 -4.26 -5.94
N LEU A 375 -11.78 -4.91 -6.24
CA LEU A 375 -13.10 -4.26 -6.30
C LEU A 375 -13.54 -3.74 -4.93
N VAL A 376 -13.33 -4.52 -3.87
CA VAL A 376 -13.59 -4.10 -2.48
C VAL A 376 -12.72 -2.91 -2.10
N CYS A 377 -11.42 -2.92 -2.43
CA CYS A 377 -10.51 -1.80 -2.16
C CYS A 377 -10.95 -0.53 -2.90
N LYS A 378 -11.22 -0.63 -4.20
CA LYS A 378 -11.76 0.46 -5.03
C LYS A 378 -13.04 1.04 -4.42
N LYS A 379 -13.94 0.18 -3.93
CA LYS A 379 -15.21 0.59 -3.32
C LYS A 379 -15.03 1.24 -1.94
N LYS A 380 -14.12 0.73 -1.10
CA LYS A 380 -13.72 1.36 0.17
C LYS A 380 -13.14 2.77 -0.07
N MET A 381 -12.22 2.90 -1.03
CA MET A 381 -11.57 4.18 -1.36
C MET A 381 -12.48 5.21 -2.04
N THR A 382 -13.64 4.80 -2.59
CA THR A 382 -14.64 5.69 -3.20
C THR A 382 -15.89 5.90 -2.33
N THR A 383 -15.95 5.29 -1.14
CA THR A 383 -17.06 5.51 -0.18
C THR A 383 -16.58 6.46 0.91
N SER A 384 -17.19 7.64 1.01
CA SER A 384 -16.83 8.63 2.04
C SER A 384 -17.42 8.26 3.42
N PRO A 385 -16.87 8.79 4.54
CA PRO A 385 -17.42 8.60 5.87
C PRO A 385 -18.88 9.05 6.02
N GLU A 386 -19.27 10.13 5.35
CA GLU A 386 -20.65 10.63 5.33
C GLU A 386 -21.58 9.62 4.65
N MET A 387 -21.18 9.04 3.51
CA MET A 387 -21.93 8.00 2.83
C MET A 387 -22.02 6.71 3.67
N LEU A 388 -20.92 6.31 4.30
CA LEU A 388 -20.83 5.06 5.06
C LEU A 388 -21.55 5.13 6.42
N CYS A 389 -21.46 6.26 7.12
CA CYS A 389 -22.08 6.50 8.42
C CYS A 389 -23.44 7.22 8.32
N SER A 390 -24.03 7.29 7.12
CA SER A 390 -25.34 7.93 6.83
C SER A 390 -26.53 7.46 7.68
N SER A 391 -26.41 6.33 8.39
CA SER A 391 -27.40 5.81 9.36
C SER A 391 -26.77 5.45 10.70
N CYS A 392 -25.67 6.11 11.08
CA CYS A 392 -24.95 5.89 12.34
C CYS A 392 -24.79 7.22 13.10
N PRO A 393 -24.77 7.22 14.45
CA PRO A 393 -24.47 8.43 15.21
C PRO A 393 -23.10 9.04 14.86
N ALA A 394 -23.00 10.36 15.00
CA ALA A 394 -21.81 11.14 14.60
C ALA A 394 -20.46 10.61 15.15
N PRO A 395 -20.34 10.08 16.39
CA PRO A 395 -19.11 9.43 16.88
C PRO A 395 -18.49 8.39 15.94
N PHE A 396 -19.30 7.52 15.31
CA PHE A 396 -18.80 6.50 14.40
C PHE A 396 -18.22 7.12 13.11
N LYS A 397 -18.80 8.23 12.63
CA LYS A 397 -18.26 9.01 11.52
C LYS A 397 -16.93 9.68 11.89
N TYR A 398 -16.86 10.33 13.05
CA TYR A 398 -15.64 10.99 13.51
C TYR A 398 -14.50 9.98 13.79
N PHE A 399 -14.82 8.81 14.36
CA PHE A 399 -13.85 7.73 14.55
C PHE A 399 -13.27 7.26 13.22
N LEU A 400 -14.14 6.97 12.24
CA LEU A 400 -13.74 6.59 10.88
C LEU A 400 -12.90 7.69 10.19
N GLU A 401 -13.30 8.96 10.30
CA GLU A 401 -12.56 10.12 9.76
C GLU A 401 -11.17 10.25 10.38
N MET A 402 -11.02 10.02 11.69
CA MET A 402 -9.73 10.05 12.36
C MET A 402 -8.83 8.90 11.89
N VAL A 403 -9.28 7.64 11.96
CA VAL A 403 -8.43 6.47 11.69
C VAL A 403 -8.00 6.38 10.22
N THR A 404 -8.87 6.74 9.27
CA THR A 404 -8.57 6.70 7.83
C THR A 404 -7.61 7.79 7.33
N ASN A 405 -7.22 8.73 8.20
CA ASN A 405 -6.23 9.78 7.90
C ASN A 405 -4.93 9.66 8.72
N MET A 406 -4.78 8.63 9.57
CA MET A 406 -3.54 8.41 10.33
C MET A 406 -2.37 8.00 9.40
N LYS A 407 -1.16 8.48 9.69
CA LYS A 407 0.07 8.02 9.02
C LYS A 407 0.45 6.61 9.48
N PHE A 408 1.31 5.94 8.71
CA PHE A 408 1.80 4.59 8.97
C PHE A 408 2.50 4.45 10.34
N ASP A 409 3.24 5.48 10.75
CA ASP A 409 4.03 5.54 11.98
C ASP A 409 3.38 6.38 13.10
N GLU A 410 2.16 6.90 12.88
CA GLU A 410 1.46 7.74 13.84
C GLU A 410 1.12 6.97 15.13
N GLU A 411 1.32 7.61 16.28
CA GLU A 411 0.87 7.11 17.60
C GLU A 411 -0.62 7.45 17.77
N PRO A 412 -1.53 6.47 17.79
CA PRO A 412 -2.96 6.77 17.93
C PRO A 412 -3.26 7.38 19.30
N ASN A 413 -4.04 8.45 19.35
CA ASN A 413 -4.54 8.97 20.62
C ASN A 413 -5.77 8.15 21.07
N TYR A 414 -5.53 6.96 21.60
CA TYR A 414 -6.57 6.01 22.04
C TYR A 414 -7.58 6.65 23.00
N SER A 415 -7.12 7.47 23.95
CA SER A 415 -8.02 8.20 24.87
C SER A 415 -8.96 9.16 24.15
N LYS A 416 -8.50 9.89 23.12
CA LYS A 416 -9.38 10.73 22.29
C LYS A 416 -10.34 9.91 21.44
N LEU A 417 -9.92 8.76 20.91
CA LEU A 417 -10.78 7.87 20.14
C LEU A 417 -11.90 7.27 21.00
N ILE A 418 -11.60 6.93 22.26
CA ILE A 418 -12.56 6.49 23.28
C ILE A 418 -13.56 7.60 23.59
N SER A 419 -13.10 8.82 23.89
CA SER A 419 -13.97 9.93 24.30
C SER A 419 -14.98 10.40 23.24
N LEU A 420 -14.84 9.98 21.98
CA LEU A 420 -15.88 10.19 20.96
C LEU A 420 -17.21 9.51 21.35
N PHE A 421 -17.15 8.41 22.09
CA PHE A 421 -18.28 7.55 22.40
C PHE A 421 -18.96 7.88 23.72
N ASP A 422 -18.38 8.73 24.57
CA ASP A 422 -18.87 9.03 25.93
C ASP A 422 -20.35 9.43 25.96
N GLY A 423 -20.81 10.25 24.99
CA GLY A 423 -22.22 10.66 24.85
C GLY A 423 -23.20 9.59 24.35
N LEU A 424 -22.75 8.33 24.18
CA LEU A 424 -23.57 7.17 23.81
C LEU A 424 -23.50 6.04 24.86
N ILE A 425 -22.86 6.29 26.00
CA ILE A 425 -22.60 5.29 27.05
C ILE A 425 -23.55 5.53 28.22
N GLU A 426 -24.31 4.49 28.57
CA GLU A 426 -25.28 4.53 29.68
C GLU A 426 -24.62 4.32 31.06
N GLU A 427 -25.42 4.35 32.11
CA GLU A 427 -25.00 4.06 33.49
C GLU A 427 -24.45 2.63 33.65
N PRO A 428 -23.44 2.38 34.51
CA PRO A 428 -22.72 1.10 34.59
C PRO A 428 -23.61 -0.14 34.74
N ALA A 429 -24.78 -0.01 35.39
CA ALA A 429 -25.71 -1.11 35.62
C ALA A 429 -26.43 -1.59 34.34
N SER A 430 -26.84 -0.68 33.44
CA SER A 430 -27.57 -1.04 32.22
C SER A 430 -26.66 -1.52 31.09
N ARG A 431 -25.37 -1.11 31.10
CA ARG A 431 -24.42 -1.39 30.01
C ARG A 431 -24.42 -2.86 29.57
N PRO A 432 -24.52 -3.16 28.26
CA PRO A 432 -24.43 -4.54 27.76
C PRO A 432 -23.00 -5.09 27.86
N ILE A 433 -21.98 -4.23 27.85
CA ILE A 433 -20.56 -4.58 27.95
C ILE A 433 -19.88 -3.74 29.03
N ARG A 434 -18.99 -4.37 29.79
CA ARG A 434 -18.22 -3.77 30.88
C ARG A 434 -17.01 -3.02 30.30
N ILE A 435 -16.92 -1.71 30.57
CA ILE A 435 -15.87 -0.81 30.05
C ILE A 435 -14.97 -0.23 31.16
N ASP A 436 -15.16 -0.65 32.40
CA ASP A 436 -14.49 -0.05 33.56
C ASP A 436 -13.00 -0.44 33.64
N GLY A 437 -12.60 -1.49 32.91
CA GLY A 437 -11.20 -1.84 32.66
C GLY A 437 -10.55 -0.90 31.64
N ALA A 438 -11.20 -0.65 30.49
CA ALA A 438 -10.82 0.38 29.52
C ALA A 438 -10.58 1.76 30.16
N LEU A 439 -11.50 2.22 31.02
CA LEU A 439 -11.37 3.51 31.70
C LEU A 439 -10.15 3.56 32.65
N LYS A 440 -9.88 2.49 33.40
CA LYS A 440 -8.68 2.35 34.25
C LYS A 440 -7.39 2.22 33.43
N VAL A 441 -7.48 1.69 32.22
CA VAL A 441 -6.38 1.52 31.26
C VAL A 441 -5.85 2.86 30.75
N GLY A 442 -6.72 3.83 30.46
CA GLY A 442 -6.34 5.17 29.98
C GLY A 442 -5.90 6.13 31.09
N GLN A 443 -6.45 6.01 32.30
CA GLN A 443 -6.25 6.97 33.41
C GLN A 443 -4.82 7.07 34.00
N LYS A 444 -3.86 6.25 33.57
CA LYS A 444 -2.44 6.39 33.98
C LYS A 444 -1.72 7.59 33.33
N ARG A 445 -2.39 8.38 32.49
CA ARG A 445 -2.02 9.77 32.17
C ARG A 445 -3.24 10.65 32.45
N GLY A 446 -3.01 11.85 32.99
CA GLY A 446 -4.05 12.63 33.66
C GLY A 446 -5.22 13.04 32.76
N ARG A 447 -6.43 13.11 33.35
CA ARG A 447 -7.61 13.76 32.75
C ARG A 447 -7.36 15.27 32.57
N ALA A 448 -6.73 15.65 31.46
CA ALA A 448 -6.88 17.00 30.93
C ALA A 448 -8.31 17.15 30.39
N HIS A 449 -8.97 18.27 30.66
CA HIS A 449 -10.29 18.57 30.12
C HIS A 449 -10.12 18.95 28.63
N VAL A 450 -10.22 17.97 27.73
CA VAL A 450 -10.03 18.20 26.30
C VAL A 450 -11.25 18.92 25.74
N ASN A 451 -11.17 20.24 25.61
CA ASN A 451 -12.14 21.01 24.84
C ASN A 451 -12.30 20.39 23.45
N LEU A 452 -13.54 20.25 23.01
CA LEU A 452 -13.90 19.88 21.63
C LEU A 452 -13.74 21.07 20.66
N GLU A 453 -12.65 21.82 20.81
CA GLU A 453 -12.17 22.75 19.81
C GLU A 453 -11.73 21.95 18.58
N VAL A 454 -12.63 21.87 17.61
CA VAL A 454 -12.33 21.43 16.26
C VAL A 454 -11.29 22.40 15.72
N SER A 455 -10.04 21.97 15.61
CA SER A 455 -8.95 22.83 15.14
C SER A 455 -9.19 23.17 13.67
N GLU A 456 -9.74 24.36 13.39
CA GLU A 456 -10.03 24.89 12.03
C GLU A 456 -8.78 25.27 11.23
N GLN A 457 -7.72 24.48 11.34
CA GLN A 457 -6.72 24.39 10.28
C GLN A 457 -7.06 23.17 9.42
N PRO A 458 -7.24 23.33 8.09
CA PRO A 458 -7.47 22.21 7.19
C PRO A 458 -6.18 21.38 7.05
N LYS A 459 -5.97 20.48 8.02
CA LYS A 459 -5.00 19.39 7.92
C LYS A 459 -5.28 18.68 6.60
N LYS A 460 -4.29 18.64 5.70
CA LYS A 460 -4.43 18.03 4.38
C LYS A 460 -4.97 16.62 4.56
N LYS A 461 -6.20 16.39 4.11
CA LYS A 461 -6.89 15.09 4.21
C LYS A 461 -6.04 14.08 3.45
N VAL A 462 -5.46 13.12 4.18
CA VAL A 462 -4.43 12.20 3.65
C VAL A 462 -5.01 11.29 2.56
N ARG A 463 -6.32 11.04 2.62
CA ARG A 463 -7.03 10.12 1.71
C ARG A 463 -8.38 10.62 1.18
N LEU A 464 -9.02 11.61 1.84
CA LEU A 464 -10.29 12.18 1.39
C LEU A 464 -10.09 13.40 0.49
N GLY A 465 -10.13 13.18 -0.82
CA GLY A 465 -10.32 14.22 -1.83
C GLY A 465 -11.00 13.67 -3.07
N SER A 466 -11.66 14.53 -3.85
CA SER A 466 -12.31 14.11 -5.09
C SER A 466 -11.29 13.53 -6.09
N PRO A 467 -11.55 12.39 -6.73
CA PRO A 467 -10.64 11.82 -7.71
C PRO A 467 -10.66 12.66 -8.99
N VAL A 468 -9.49 13.11 -9.43
CA VAL A 468 -9.32 13.93 -10.63
C VAL A 468 -8.20 13.38 -11.50
N THR A 469 -8.41 13.34 -12.82
CA THR A 469 -7.37 13.01 -13.78
C THR A 469 -6.43 14.21 -13.96
N GLN A 470 -5.14 14.00 -13.75
CA GLN A 470 -4.11 15.04 -13.83
C GLN A 470 -2.88 14.52 -14.59
N TRP A 471 -2.13 15.44 -15.17
CA TRP A 471 -0.75 15.22 -15.56
C TRP A 471 0.11 15.05 -14.32
N ILE A 472 0.88 13.96 -14.27
CA ILE A 472 1.90 13.71 -13.25
C ILE A 472 3.24 13.84 -13.97
N SER A 473 4.04 14.84 -13.60
CA SER A 473 5.35 15.10 -14.20
C SER A 473 6.43 15.01 -13.14
N VAL A 474 7.38 14.10 -13.35
CA VAL A 474 8.58 13.93 -12.52
C VAL A 474 9.71 14.71 -13.16
N TYR A 475 10.41 15.51 -12.35
CA TYR A 475 11.58 16.28 -12.76
C TYR A 475 12.79 15.76 -11.99
N ASN A 476 13.90 15.53 -12.68
CA ASN A 476 15.18 15.20 -12.06
C ASN A 476 16.18 16.34 -12.33
N ALA A 477 17.06 16.62 -11.38
CA ALA A 477 18.23 17.44 -11.62
C ALA A 477 19.17 16.74 -12.60
N ARG A 478 19.77 17.53 -13.51
CA ARG A 478 20.79 17.08 -14.46
C ARG A 478 21.83 18.18 -14.69
N TRP A 479 22.92 17.83 -15.35
CA TRP A 479 23.77 18.85 -16.00
C TRP A 479 22.95 19.66 -17.01
N PRO A 480 23.25 20.96 -17.21
CA PRO A 480 22.50 21.82 -18.13
C PRO A 480 22.43 21.21 -19.54
N MET A 481 21.23 20.91 -20.01
CA MET A 481 20.97 20.27 -21.30
C MET A 481 19.81 20.94 -22.06
N LYS A 482 19.80 20.75 -23.37
CA LYS A 482 18.70 21.16 -24.25
C LYS A 482 17.59 20.11 -24.15
N GLN A 483 16.45 20.47 -23.57
CA GLN A 483 15.22 19.67 -23.57
C GLN A 483 14.15 20.38 -24.42
N ARG A 484 13.34 19.60 -25.14
CA ARG A 484 12.18 20.05 -25.92
C ARG A 484 10.97 19.23 -25.52
N TYR A 485 9.80 19.85 -25.50
CA TYR A 485 8.54 19.15 -25.32
C TYR A 485 7.53 19.58 -26.39
N HIS A 486 6.71 18.64 -26.81
CA HIS A 486 5.49 18.87 -27.57
C HIS A 486 4.34 18.17 -26.85
N TYR A 487 3.16 18.78 -26.84
CA TYR A 487 1.96 18.26 -26.18
C TYR A 487 0.71 18.63 -26.99
N ASN A 488 -0.40 17.93 -26.75
CA ASN A 488 -1.60 17.98 -27.59
C ASN A 488 -1.30 17.64 -29.07
N VAL A 489 -0.32 16.77 -29.31
CA VAL A 489 0.10 16.36 -30.66
C VAL A 489 -0.85 15.30 -31.18
N ALA A 490 -1.45 15.55 -32.35
CA ALA A 490 -2.22 14.55 -33.09
C ALA A 490 -1.30 13.70 -33.98
N ASP A 491 -1.72 12.46 -34.26
CA ASP A 491 -1.00 11.46 -35.07
C ASP A 491 -0.35 12.03 -36.33
N SER A 492 -1.11 12.79 -37.13
CA SER A 492 -0.67 13.39 -38.40
C SER A 492 0.42 14.46 -38.28
N ARG A 493 0.71 14.95 -37.07
CA ARG A 493 1.80 15.92 -36.80
C ARG A 493 2.98 15.30 -36.07
N LEU A 494 2.85 14.09 -35.55
CA LEU A 494 3.84 13.45 -34.70
C LEU A 494 5.21 13.32 -35.42
N HIS A 495 5.20 12.87 -36.67
CA HIS A 495 6.41 12.72 -37.50
C HIS A 495 7.21 14.03 -37.64
N GLN A 496 6.53 15.15 -37.95
CA GLN A 496 7.16 16.47 -38.13
C GLN A 496 7.86 16.96 -36.85
N HIS A 497 7.29 16.66 -35.68
CA HIS A 497 7.89 17.00 -34.39
C HIS A 497 9.12 16.13 -34.07
N ILE A 498 9.07 14.83 -34.38
CA ILE A 498 10.17 13.89 -34.14
C ILE A 498 11.34 14.19 -35.08
N GLU A 499 11.08 14.34 -36.38
CA GLU A 499 12.12 14.64 -37.38
C GLU A 499 12.86 15.94 -37.05
N LYS A 500 12.13 17.01 -36.74
CA LYS A 500 12.73 18.29 -36.32
C LYS A 500 13.49 18.18 -35.00
N GLY A 501 13.12 17.27 -34.10
CA GLY A 501 13.89 16.98 -32.90
C GLY A 501 15.22 16.28 -33.23
N ASN A 502 15.19 15.26 -34.08
CA ASN A 502 16.37 14.52 -34.52
C ASN A 502 17.37 15.44 -35.24
N GLN A 503 16.89 16.32 -36.14
CA GLN A 503 17.71 17.36 -36.80
C GLN A 503 18.35 18.34 -35.80
N ASP A 504 17.70 18.60 -34.67
CA ASP A 504 18.18 19.45 -33.58
C ASP A 504 19.14 18.75 -32.59
N GLY A 505 19.47 17.48 -32.83
CA GLY A 505 20.28 16.65 -31.92
C GLY A 505 19.55 16.19 -30.66
N LEU A 506 18.21 16.12 -30.71
CA LEU A 506 17.34 15.73 -29.60
C LEU A 506 16.67 14.39 -29.89
N TYR A 507 16.77 13.46 -28.94
CA TYR A 507 16.11 12.15 -29.03
C TYR A 507 14.99 12.03 -28.01
N ILE A 508 13.92 11.32 -28.36
CA ILE A 508 12.78 11.09 -27.47
C ILE A 508 13.23 10.33 -26.23
N SER A 509 13.03 10.91 -25.04
CA SER A 509 13.37 10.30 -23.75
C SER A 509 12.15 9.84 -22.97
N CYS A 510 10.98 10.46 -23.20
CA CYS A 510 9.72 10.07 -22.59
C CYS A 510 8.54 10.44 -23.50
N VAL A 511 7.49 9.61 -23.49
CA VAL A 511 6.21 9.90 -24.14
C VAL A 511 5.06 9.61 -23.18
N ALA A 512 3.95 10.30 -23.38
CA ALA A 512 2.69 10.08 -22.68
C ALA A 512 1.52 10.37 -23.62
N SER A 513 0.30 10.01 -23.22
CA SER A 513 -0.93 10.44 -23.88
C SER A 513 -1.84 11.18 -22.89
N SER A 514 -2.81 11.93 -23.42
CA SER A 514 -4.03 12.31 -22.72
C SER A 514 -5.19 12.21 -23.71
N ALA A 515 -6.19 11.40 -23.37
CA ALA A 515 -7.18 10.89 -24.32
C ALA A 515 -6.48 10.24 -25.54
N ASN A 516 -6.56 10.88 -26.72
CA ASN A 516 -5.96 10.43 -27.98
C ASN A 516 -4.95 11.46 -28.54
N PHE A 517 -4.35 12.30 -27.67
CA PHE A 517 -3.27 13.21 -28.05
C PHE A 517 -1.97 12.86 -27.32
N TRP A 518 -0.84 13.00 -28.00
CA TRP A 518 0.48 12.68 -27.47
C TRP A 518 1.15 13.88 -26.79
N ALA A 519 1.94 13.57 -25.76
CA ALA A 519 3.00 14.42 -25.27
C ALA A 519 4.35 13.70 -25.49
N VAL A 520 5.34 14.41 -26.03
CA VAL A 520 6.65 13.89 -26.41
C VAL A 520 7.71 14.78 -25.79
N ILE A 521 8.62 14.19 -25.02
CA ILE A 521 9.77 14.85 -24.40
C ILE A 521 11.04 14.37 -25.13
N MET A 522 11.87 15.32 -25.56
CA MET A 522 13.10 15.04 -26.33
C MET A 522 14.29 15.74 -25.69
N ASP A 523 15.36 14.99 -25.43
CA ASP A 523 16.55 15.44 -24.71
C ASP A 523 17.80 15.39 -25.59
N ALA A 524 18.72 16.33 -25.38
CA ALA A 524 20.11 16.20 -25.77
C ALA A 524 20.86 15.28 -24.80
N GLY A 525 21.92 14.61 -25.28
CA GLY A 525 22.83 13.87 -24.40
C GLY A 525 22.24 12.59 -23.78
N THR A 526 21.21 12.00 -24.39
CA THR A 526 20.60 10.72 -23.94
C THR A 526 21.55 9.51 -24.01
N GLY A 527 22.64 9.61 -24.77
CA GLY A 527 23.50 8.49 -25.14
C GLY A 527 22.93 7.62 -26.27
N PHE A 528 21.75 7.96 -26.82
CA PHE A 528 21.20 7.25 -27.97
C PHE A 528 21.93 7.67 -29.27
N CYS A 529 22.11 6.72 -30.19
CA CYS A 529 22.75 6.96 -31.49
C CYS A 529 21.82 6.71 -32.69
N SER A 530 20.66 6.11 -32.48
CA SER A 530 19.57 5.99 -33.46
C SER A 530 18.26 5.73 -32.72
N GLN A 531 17.14 6.16 -33.29
CA GLN A 531 15.80 5.85 -32.83
C GLN A 531 14.88 5.45 -33.97
N VAL A 532 14.00 4.49 -33.69
CA VAL A 532 12.86 4.11 -34.53
C VAL A 532 11.59 4.16 -33.68
N TYR A 533 10.45 4.42 -34.30
CA TYR A 533 9.16 4.44 -33.59
C TYR A 533 8.05 3.83 -34.44
N ASP A 534 7.01 3.34 -33.76
CA ASP A 534 5.76 2.86 -34.34
C ASP A 534 4.57 3.58 -33.69
N LEU A 535 3.53 3.83 -34.48
CA LEU A 535 2.27 4.43 -34.07
C LEU A 535 1.13 3.48 -34.51
N SER A 536 0.98 2.40 -33.76
CA SER A 536 0.05 1.32 -34.09
C SER A 536 -1.28 1.47 -33.37
N GLN A 537 -2.37 1.05 -34.00
CA GLN A 537 -3.69 0.90 -33.35
C GLN A 537 -3.71 -0.25 -32.33
N VAL A 538 -2.67 -1.09 -32.29
CA VAL A 538 -2.51 -2.19 -31.34
C VAL A 538 -1.50 -1.82 -30.25
N PHE A 539 -1.98 -1.65 -29.01
CA PHE A 539 -1.13 -1.45 -27.83
C PHE A 539 -0.03 -2.52 -27.71
N LEU A 540 1.24 -2.08 -27.84
CA LEU A 540 2.43 -2.94 -27.88
C LEU A 540 2.41 -3.97 -29.03
N HIS A 541 2.45 -3.44 -30.25
CA HIS A 541 2.52 -4.18 -31.52
C HIS A 541 3.71 -5.17 -31.57
N LYS A 542 3.40 -6.46 -31.36
CA LYS A 542 4.40 -7.52 -31.13
C LYS A 542 5.39 -7.73 -32.28
N GLU A 543 4.89 -7.78 -33.51
CA GLU A 543 5.68 -8.14 -34.69
C GLU A 543 6.77 -7.09 -34.95
N TRP A 544 6.40 -5.81 -35.00
CA TRP A 544 7.34 -4.70 -35.13
C TRP A 544 8.36 -4.64 -33.98
N ILE A 545 7.94 -4.84 -32.71
CA ILE A 545 8.87 -4.89 -31.57
C ILE A 545 9.92 -6.00 -31.76
N THR A 546 9.51 -7.15 -32.28
CA THR A 546 10.40 -8.32 -32.47
C THR A 546 11.43 -8.03 -33.56
N GLU A 547 10.97 -7.52 -34.71
CA GLU A 547 11.82 -7.08 -35.83
C GLU A 547 12.85 -6.01 -35.39
N GLN A 548 12.45 -5.07 -34.53
CA GLN A 548 13.37 -4.04 -34.03
C GLN A 548 14.35 -4.57 -32.96
N TRP A 549 13.96 -5.56 -32.15
CA TRP A 549 14.89 -6.26 -31.24
C TRP A 549 15.98 -7.02 -32.01
N GLU A 550 15.64 -7.73 -33.10
CA GLU A 550 16.61 -8.38 -33.99
C GLU A 550 17.60 -7.36 -34.58
N LYS A 551 17.10 -6.17 -34.92
CA LYS A 551 17.90 -5.03 -35.38
C LYS A 551 18.68 -4.34 -34.27
N ASN A 552 18.69 -4.86 -33.04
CA ASN A 552 19.38 -4.34 -31.85
C ASN A 552 18.90 -2.94 -31.40
N TYR A 553 17.63 -2.60 -31.63
CA TYR A 553 16.96 -1.51 -30.93
C TYR A 553 16.27 -2.04 -29.66
N TYR A 554 16.19 -1.25 -28.59
CA TYR A 554 15.44 -1.60 -27.38
C TYR A 554 14.41 -0.53 -27.04
N ILE A 555 13.25 -0.93 -26.52
CA ILE A 555 12.18 -0.01 -26.08
C ILE A 555 12.74 0.91 -24.99
N THR A 556 12.60 2.21 -25.22
CA THR A 556 13.08 3.29 -24.33
C THR A 556 11.95 4.19 -23.83
N ALA A 557 10.90 4.42 -24.64
CA ALA A 557 9.70 5.12 -24.20
C ALA A 557 8.45 4.51 -24.86
N ILE A 558 7.34 4.42 -24.11
CA ILE A 558 6.04 3.96 -24.62
C ILE A 558 4.91 4.81 -24.05
N ALA A 559 3.86 5.01 -24.85
CA ALA A 559 2.59 5.56 -24.41
C ALA A 559 1.44 4.81 -25.10
N GLY A 560 0.37 4.52 -24.37
CA GLY A 560 -0.90 4.06 -24.96
C GLY A 560 -1.94 5.17 -24.88
N ALA A 561 -2.88 5.20 -25.83
CA ALA A 561 -3.99 6.16 -25.87
C ALA A 561 -5.32 5.52 -25.43
N THR A 562 -6.35 6.34 -25.19
CA THR A 562 -7.65 5.84 -24.72
C THR A 562 -8.43 5.02 -25.76
N ASN A 563 -8.18 5.24 -27.05
CA ASN A 563 -8.71 4.42 -28.14
C ASN A 563 -8.02 3.04 -28.29
N GLY A 564 -6.95 2.77 -27.53
CA GLY A 564 -6.21 1.51 -27.59
C GLY A 564 -4.94 1.52 -28.45
N SER A 565 -4.64 2.61 -29.17
CA SER A 565 -3.39 2.77 -29.92
C SER A 565 -2.17 2.95 -29.01
N SER A 566 -0.96 2.79 -29.55
CA SER A 566 0.27 3.11 -28.84
C SER A 566 1.35 3.72 -29.72
N LEU A 567 2.04 4.71 -29.15
CA LEU A 567 3.33 5.18 -29.61
C LEU A 567 4.43 4.40 -28.88
N ILE A 568 5.28 3.73 -29.65
CA ILE A 568 6.40 2.92 -29.16
C ILE A 568 7.68 3.52 -29.71
N VAL A 569 8.67 3.80 -28.87
CA VAL A 569 9.99 4.29 -29.28
C VAL A 569 11.07 3.31 -28.85
N MET A 570 11.93 2.92 -29.79
CA MET A 570 13.04 2.01 -29.57
C MET A 570 14.37 2.68 -30.00
N SER A 571 15.41 2.56 -29.18
CA SER A 571 16.70 3.25 -29.36
C SER A 571 17.88 2.28 -29.47
N LYS A 572 18.93 2.72 -30.18
CA LYS A 572 20.30 2.19 -30.06
C LYS A 572 21.15 3.09 -29.16
N GLY A 573 22.22 2.54 -28.58
CA GLY A 573 23.06 3.23 -27.59
C GLY A 573 22.59 3.07 -26.14
N THR A 574 21.51 2.30 -25.90
CA THR A 574 21.09 1.94 -24.54
C THR A 574 22.10 0.97 -23.90
N PRO A 575 22.27 0.97 -22.57
CA PRO A 575 23.09 -0.03 -21.87
C PRO A 575 22.42 -1.42 -21.79
N TYR A 576 21.18 -1.57 -22.28
CA TYR A 576 20.39 -2.80 -22.17
C TYR A 576 20.98 -3.92 -23.03
N THR A 577 20.89 -5.16 -22.53
CA THR A 577 21.41 -6.36 -23.23
C THR A 577 20.32 -7.39 -23.55
N GLN A 578 19.29 -7.49 -22.71
CA GLN A 578 18.10 -8.29 -22.94
C GLN A 578 16.88 -7.49 -22.48
N GLN A 579 15.75 -7.65 -23.16
CA GLN A 579 14.51 -6.97 -22.83
C GLN A 579 13.33 -7.95 -22.92
N SER A 580 12.29 -7.68 -22.15
CA SER A 580 11.03 -8.44 -22.15
C SER A 580 9.90 -7.50 -21.76
N TYR A 581 8.68 -7.72 -22.26
CA TYR A 581 7.51 -6.95 -21.85
C TYR A 581 6.34 -7.85 -21.51
N LYS A 582 5.37 -7.29 -20.78
CA LYS A 582 4.08 -7.94 -20.52
C LYS A 582 2.95 -6.93 -20.66
N VAL A 583 1.91 -7.33 -21.39
CA VAL A 583 0.58 -6.71 -21.38
C VAL A 583 -0.31 -7.46 -20.38
N SER A 584 -1.11 -6.74 -19.58
CA SER A 584 -2.09 -7.36 -18.67
C SER A 584 -3.18 -6.37 -18.23
N GLU A 585 -4.37 -6.87 -17.91
CA GLU A 585 -5.51 -6.06 -17.44
C GLU A 585 -5.42 -5.68 -15.95
N SER A 586 -4.52 -6.33 -15.21
CA SER A 586 -4.16 -5.99 -13.82
C SER A 586 -2.66 -5.68 -13.73
N PHE A 587 -2.26 -4.91 -12.71
CA PHE A 587 -0.85 -4.56 -12.56
C PHE A 587 0.01 -5.82 -12.30
N PRO A 588 0.97 -6.17 -13.17
CA PRO A 588 1.51 -7.53 -13.23
C PRO A 588 2.61 -7.83 -12.19
N TYR A 589 2.41 -7.44 -10.92
CA TYR A 589 3.45 -7.44 -9.88
C TYR A 589 4.14 -8.81 -9.69
N LYS A 590 3.39 -9.92 -9.67
CA LYS A 590 3.97 -11.29 -9.56
C LYS A 590 4.99 -11.59 -10.67
N TRP A 591 4.78 -11.08 -11.88
CA TRP A 591 5.72 -11.21 -13.01
C TRP A 591 6.91 -10.25 -12.88
N ILE A 592 6.68 -9.02 -12.41
CA ILE A 592 7.75 -8.04 -12.13
C ILE A 592 8.70 -8.59 -11.05
N ASN A 593 8.15 -9.10 -9.94
CA ASN A 593 8.89 -9.73 -8.84
C ASN A 593 9.71 -10.94 -9.32
N LYS A 594 9.16 -11.79 -10.20
CA LYS A 594 9.94 -12.85 -10.86
C LYS A 594 11.08 -12.26 -11.72
N LYS A 595 10.82 -11.21 -12.50
CA LYS A 595 11.80 -10.57 -13.38
C LYS A 595 12.93 -9.85 -12.62
N TRP A 596 12.65 -9.26 -11.45
CA TRP A 596 13.68 -8.75 -10.54
C TRP A 596 14.62 -9.87 -10.07
N LYS A 597 14.09 -11.03 -9.68
CA LYS A 597 14.90 -12.21 -9.30
C LYS A 597 15.71 -12.77 -10.46
N GLU A 598 15.21 -12.66 -11.69
CA GLU A 598 15.97 -13.00 -12.91
C GLU A 598 17.04 -11.97 -13.28
N GLY A 599 17.12 -10.81 -12.59
CA GLY A 599 18.09 -9.73 -12.83
C GLY A 599 17.66 -8.68 -13.88
N PHE A 600 16.41 -8.73 -14.34
CA PHE A 600 15.80 -7.66 -15.12
C PHE A 600 15.23 -6.57 -14.19
N HIS A 601 15.15 -5.33 -14.67
CA HIS A 601 14.55 -4.21 -13.95
C HIS A 601 13.53 -3.50 -14.85
N VAL A 602 12.45 -2.95 -14.30
CA VAL A 602 11.46 -2.18 -15.07
C VAL A 602 12.12 -0.91 -15.59
N THR A 603 12.03 -0.68 -16.90
CA THR A 603 12.65 0.47 -17.58
C THR A 603 11.64 1.41 -18.23
N SER A 604 10.44 0.91 -18.59
CA SER A 604 9.34 1.74 -19.07
C SER A 604 7.99 1.09 -18.73
N MET A 605 6.97 1.91 -18.54
CA MET A 605 5.58 1.48 -18.36
C MET A 605 4.65 2.43 -19.10
N ALA A 606 3.53 1.92 -19.59
CA ALA A 606 2.39 2.74 -20.01
C ALA A 606 1.08 1.96 -19.85
N THR A 607 -0.02 2.60 -20.22
CA THR A 607 -1.37 2.06 -20.15
C THR A 607 -2.15 2.40 -21.42
N ALA A 608 -3.09 1.55 -21.80
CA ALA A 608 -4.10 1.83 -22.83
C ALA A 608 -5.47 1.37 -22.32
N GLY A 609 -6.32 2.35 -21.96
CA GLY A 609 -7.50 2.10 -21.15
C GLY A 609 -7.11 1.47 -19.80
N ASN A 610 -7.60 0.25 -19.55
CA ASN A 610 -7.29 -0.53 -18.34
C ASN A 610 -6.09 -1.47 -18.49
N ARG A 611 -5.54 -1.64 -19.71
CA ARG A 611 -4.39 -2.53 -19.94
C ARG A 611 -3.10 -1.85 -19.55
N TRP A 612 -2.30 -2.51 -18.72
CA TRP A 612 -0.92 -2.18 -18.39
C TRP A 612 0.03 -2.77 -19.43
N GLY A 613 1.04 -2.01 -19.83
CA GLY A 613 2.22 -2.49 -20.56
C GLY A 613 3.47 -2.20 -19.74
N VAL A 614 4.22 -3.23 -19.34
CA VAL A 614 5.41 -3.11 -18.51
C VAL A 614 6.61 -3.72 -19.22
N ILE A 615 7.67 -2.93 -19.42
CA ILE A 615 8.93 -3.34 -20.06
C ILE A 615 9.99 -3.50 -18.98
N VAL A 616 10.70 -4.62 -19.02
CA VAL A 616 11.85 -4.91 -18.16
C VAL A 616 13.11 -5.17 -18.99
N SER A 617 14.25 -4.60 -18.59
CA SER A 617 15.55 -4.77 -19.26
C SER A 617 16.62 -5.30 -18.30
N ARG A 618 17.53 -6.15 -18.79
CA ARG A 618 18.82 -6.40 -18.13
C ARG A 618 19.75 -5.20 -18.30
N ASN A 619 20.72 -5.08 -17.39
CA ASN A 619 21.73 -4.01 -17.36
C ASN A 619 21.17 -2.57 -17.36
N ALA A 620 19.98 -2.37 -16.80
CA ALA A 620 19.29 -1.07 -16.73
C ALA A 620 19.95 -0.02 -15.79
N GLY A 621 21.12 -0.28 -15.23
CA GLY A 621 21.82 0.65 -14.33
C GLY A 621 21.28 0.72 -12.89
N TYR A 622 20.26 -0.08 -12.51
CA TYR A 622 19.69 -0.11 -11.15
C TYR A 622 20.23 -1.25 -10.28
N SER A 623 20.26 -1.04 -8.96
CA SER A 623 20.69 -2.02 -7.94
C SER A 623 19.53 -2.68 -7.22
N THR A 624 18.45 -1.94 -6.97
CA THR A 624 17.19 -2.40 -6.37
C THR A 624 16.02 -1.59 -6.92
N GLN A 625 14.82 -2.18 -6.92
CA GLN A 625 13.57 -1.58 -7.36
C GLN A 625 12.42 -1.96 -6.43
N VAL A 626 11.47 -1.04 -6.29
CA VAL A 626 10.21 -1.20 -5.56
C VAL A 626 9.06 -0.60 -6.37
N VAL A 627 7.82 -0.91 -5.97
CA VAL A 627 6.61 -0.29 -6.53
C VAL A 627 5.79 0.37 -5.43
N GLU A 628 5.24 1.55 -5.72
CA GLU A 628 4.10 2.08 -5.01
C GLU A 628 2.87 2.02 -5.93
N LEU A 629 1.83 1.31 -5.50
CA LEU A 629 0.59 1.09 -6.26
C LEU A 629 -0.61 1.57 -5.44
N ASP A 630 -1.48 2.39 -6.02
CA ASP A 630 -2.63 2.97 -5.32
C ASP A 630 -3.76 3.29 -6.30
N PHE A 631 -5.00 3.44 -5.81
CA PHE A 631 -6.12 3.95 -6.62
C PHE A 631 -6.13 5.49 -6.71
N LEU A 632 -5.27 6.12 -5.90
CA LEU A 632 -5.05 7.55 -5.78
C LEU A 632 -3.53 7.84 -5.97
N TYR A 633 -3.03 8.95 -5.42
CA TYR A 633 -1.61 9.30 -5.48
C TYR A 633 -0.87 8.85 -4.19
N PRO A 634 0.11 7.92 -4.25
CA PRO A 634 0.74 7.31 -3.06
C PRO A 634 1.81 8.20 -2.41
N SER A 635 1.41 9.40 -1.95
CA SER A 635 2.33 10.39 -1.37
C SER A 635 3.16 9.85 -0.20
N GLU A 636 2.53 9.16 0.77
CA GLU A 636 3.24 8.59 1.93
C GLU A 636 4.34 7.60 1.51
N GLY A 637 4.02 6.69 0.58
CA GLY A 637 4.98 5.72 0.06
C GLY A 637 6.14 6.40 -0.64
N ILE A 638 5.85 7.31 -1.59
CA ILE A 638 6.87 8.05 -2.34
C ILE A 638 7.84 8.79 -1.41
N HIS A 639 7.35 9.47 -0.36
CA HIS A 639 8.22 10.16 0.60
C HIS A 639 9.13 9.19 1.37
N ARG A 640 8.61 8.10 1.93
CA ARG A 640 9.42 7.10 2.66
C ARG A 640 10.45 6.40 1.77
N ARG A 641 10.11 6.17 0.49
CA ARG A 641 11.07 5.66 -0.51
C ARG A 641 12.14 6.70 -0.88
N TRP A 642 11.81 7.98 -0.97
CA TRP A 642 12.78 9.06 -1.17
C TRP A 642 13.78 9.20 -0.01
N GLU A 643 13.28 9.12 1.23
CA GLU A 643 14.10 9.12 2.47
C GLU A 643 15.10 7.95 2.52
N THR A 644 14.72 6.79 1.95
CA THR A 644 15.57 5.59 1.82
C THR A 644 16.37 5.55 0.51
N GLY A 645 16.51 6.68 -0.19
CA GLY A 645 17.41 6.84 -1.35
C GLY A 645 16.86 6.34 -2.70
N TYR A 646 15.66 5.75 -2.75
CA TYR A 646 15.01 5.44 -4.02
C TYR A 646 14.58 6.73 -4.74
N ARG A 647 14.51 6.69 -6.08
CA ARG A 647 13.92 7.76 -6.91
C ARG A 647 12.99 7.15 -7.95
N ILE A 648 11.93 7.87 -8.32
CA ILE A 648 10.98 7.44 -9.35
C ILE A 648 11.70 7.37 -10.69
N THR A 649 11.53 6.24 -11.40
CA THR A 649 12.15 5.99 -12.71
C THR A 649 11.15 5.59 -13.80
N SER A 650 9.92 5.20 -13.43
CA SER A 650 8.84 4.96 -14.39
C SER A 650 7.48 5.13 -13.71
N ILE A 651 6.53 5.75 -14.40
CA ILE A 651 5.16 5.96 -13.93
C ILE A 651 4.15 5.59 -15.01
N ALA A 652 3.05 4.97 -14.62
CA ALA A 652 1.91 4.70 -15.49
C ALA A 652 0.62 4.67 -14.67
N ALA A 653 -0.52 4.98 -15.29
CA ALA A 653 -1.80 5.03 -14.60
C ALA A 653 -2.96 4.64 -15.52
N THR A 654 -3.89 3.84 -15.01
CA THR A 654 -5.20 3.60 -15.62
C THR A 654 -6.22 4.62 -15.08
N PRO A 655 -7.48 4.61 -15.55
CA PRO A 655 -8.58 5.34 -14.91
C PRO A 655 -8.89 4.90 -13.47
N ASP A 656 -8.26 3.84 -12.96
CA ASP A 656 -8.52 3.26 -11.64
C ASP A 656 -7.30 3.25 -10.71
N GLN A 657 -6.08 3.06 -11.21
CA GLN A 657 -4.86 2.96 -10.38
C GLN A 657 -3.66 3.65 -11.01
N ALA A 658 -2.79 4.21 -10.16
CA ALA A 658 -1.47 4.71 -10.52
C ALA A 658 -0.37 3.81 -9.94
N ALA A 659 0.64 3.50 -10.77
CA ALA A 659 1.79 2.71 -10.39
C ALA A 659 3.08 3.51 -10.61
N PHE A 660 3.92 3.55 -9.56
CA PHE A 660 5.21 4.22 -9.55
C PHE A 660 6.29 3.17 -9.30
N ILE A 661 7.21 2.99 -10.25
CA ILE A 661 8.46 2.26 -10.00
C ILE A 661 9.49 3.24 -9.48
N LEU A 662 10.08 2.90 -8.34
CA LEU A 662 11.21 3.63 -7.78
C LEU A 662 12.44 2.71 -7.75
N SER A 663 13.60 3.26 -8.09
CA SER A 663 14.87 2.53 -8.19
C SER A 663 15.97 3.21 -7.38
N ILE A 664 16.96 2.44 -6.95
CA ILE A 664 18.28 2.97 -6.59
C ILE A 664 19.23 2.69 -7.77
N PRO A 665 20.00 3.68 -8.26
CA PRO A 665 20.97 3.46 -9.33
C PRO A 665 22.27 2.84 -8.80
N LYS A 666 22.91 1.97 -9.59
CA LYS A 666 24.22 1.35 -9.28
C LYS A 666 25.37 2.37 -9.20
N ARG A 667 25.23 3.51 -9.88
CA ARG A 667 26.14 4.65 -9.81
C ARG A 667 25.37 5.80 -9.17
N LYS A 668 25.84 6.30 -8.03
CA LYS A 668 25.22 7.45 -7.37
C LYS A 668 25.32 8.68 -8.30
N PRO A 669 24.21 9.38 -8.60
CA PRO A 669 24.28 10.59 -9.42
C PRO A 669 24.93 11.73 -8.62
N MET A 670 25.40 12.77 -9.31
CA MET A 670 25.99 13.95 -8.65
C MET A 670 24.95 14.82 -7.93
N ASP A 671 23.71 14.80 -8.40
CA ASP A 671 22.55 15.39 -7.74
C ASP A 671 21.43 14.34 -7.68
N GLU A 672 20.77 14.23 -6.53
CA GLU A 672 19.66 13.32 -6.28
C GLU A 672 18.31 14.05 -6.20
N THR A 673 18.28 15.36 -6.47
CA THR A 673 17.08 16.19 -6.41
C THR A 673 16.06 15.71 -7.44
N GLN A 674 14.90 15.30 -6.94
CA GLN A 674 13.74 14.91 -7.74
C GLN A 674 12.51 15.66 -7.21
N GLU A 675 11.75 16.26 -8.11
CA GLU A 675 10.48 16.91 -7.80
C GLU A 675 9.34 16.23 -8.57
N ILE A 676 8.12 16.33 -8.04
CA ILE A 676 6.90 15.86 -8.71
C ILE A 676 5.91 17.02 -8.76
N LEU A 677 5.35 17.26 -9.94
CA LEU A 677 4.26 18.20 -10.14
C LEU A 677 3.01 17.46 -10.62
N ARG A 678 1.84 17.88 -10.12
CA ARG A 678 0.53 17.33 -10.49
C ARG A 678 -0.36 18.49 -10.96
N THR A 679 -0.81 18.48 -12.21
CA THR A 679 -1.58 19.59 -12.82
C THR A 679 -2.72 19.09 -13.70
N SER A 680 -3.83 19.84 -13.75
CA SER A 680 -4.97 19.54 -14.62
C SER A 680 -4.60 19.65 -16.11
N ALA A 681 -3.84 20.66 -16.49
CA ALA A 681 -3.26 20.84 -17.82
C ALA A 681 -1.78 20.41 -17.88
N PHE A 682 -1.23 20.22 -19.08
CA PHE A 682 0.20 19.95 -19.26
C PHE A 682 1.02 21.13 -18.73
N PRO A 683 2.08 20.93 -17.91
CA PRO A 683 2.69 21.97 -17.07
C PRO A 683 3.65 22.95 -17.81
N SER A 684 3.27 23.43 -18.99
CA SER A 684 4.13 24.17 -19.93
C SER A 684 4.72 25.50 -19.41
N SER A 685 4.11 26.14 -18.39
CA SER A 685 4.72 27.25 -17.66
C SER A 685 5.85 26.75 -16.75
N HIS A 686 5.52 25.86 -15.82
CA HIS A 686 6.43 25.30 -14.83
C HIS A 686 7.67 24.65 -15.46
N VAL A 687 7.55 23.98 -16.61
CA VAL A 687 8.71 23.39 -17.31
C VAL A 687 9.83 24.41 -17.53
N LYS A 688 9.49 25.66 -17.89
CA LYS A 688 10.48 26.73 -18.08
C LYS A 688 11.12 27.16 -16.76
N GLU A 689 10.34 27.24 -15.69
CA GLU A 689 10.81 27.53 -14.33
C GLU A 689 11.74 26.42 -13.78
N LYS A 690 11.45 25.16 -14.11
CA LYS A 690 12.27 23.99 -13.74
C LYS A 690 13.59 23.99 -14.52
N TRP A 691 13.59 24.28 -15.81
CA TRP A 691 14.82 24.39 -16.62
C TRP A 691 15.81 25.43 -16.07
N VAL A 692 15.33 26.58 -15.56
CA VAL A 692 16.18 27.60 -14.88
C VAL A 692 16.88 27.05 -13.62
N LYS A 693 16.34 25.98 -13.03
CA LYS A 693 16.92 25.25 -11.88
C LYS A 693 17.65 23.96 -12.28
N ASN A 694 17.93 23.75 -13.57
CA ASN A 694 18.46 22.49 -14.12
C ASN A 694 17.62 21.23 -13.80
N LEU A 695 16.32 21.44 -13.56
CA LEU A 695 15.33 20.37 -13.34
C LEU A 695 14.61 20.08 -14.67
N TYR A 696 14.70 18.84 -15.13
CA TYR A 696 14.21 18.41 -16.44
C TYR A 696 13.20 17.28 -16.30
N ILE A 697 12.17 17.24 -17.16
CA ILE A 697 11.20 16.13 -17.14
C ILE A 697 11.96 14.82 -17.38
N SER A 698 11.80 13.87 -16.46
CA SER A 698 12.39 12.53 -16.51
C SER A 698 11.34 11.44 -16.75
N SER A 699 10.09 11.69 -16.35
CA SER A 699 8.96 10.80 -16.58
C SER A 699 7.65 11.60 -16.54
N VAL A 700 6.69 11.27 -17.39
CA VAL A 700 5.37 11.93 -17.41
C VAL A 700 4.27 10.90 -17.71
N CYS A 701 3.12 11.04 -17.07
CA CYS A 701 1.89 10.35 -17.47
C CYS A 701 0.66 11.23 -17.21
N TYR A 702 -0.50 10.80 -17.72
CA TYR A 702 -1.80 11.38 -17.40
C TYR A 702 -2.68 10.29 -16.79
N GLY A 703 -3.32 10.56 -15.66
CA GLY A 703 -4.11 9.55 -14.96
C GLY A 703 -4.71 10.02 -13.64
N ARG A 704 -5.32 9.09 -12.91
CA ARG A 704 -6.08 9.39 -11.69
C ARG A 704 -5.20 9.81 -10.52
N THR A 705 -5.62 10.87 -9.84
CA THR A 705 -4.97 11.45 -8.66
C THR A 705 -6.01 11.97 -7.66
N VAL A 706 -5.57 12.44 -6.49
CA VAL A 706 -6.37 13.27 -5.56
C VAL A 706 -6.13 14.75 -5.89
N CYS A 707 -7.07 15.65 -5.63
CA CYS A 707 -6.72 17.07 -5.47
C CYS A 707 -5.77 17.24 -4.25
#